data_AF-A0A8J4PKG7-F1
#
_entry.id   AF-A0A8J4PKG7-F1
#
_cell.length_a   1.000
_cell.length_b   1.000
_cell.length_c   1.000
_cell.angle_alpha   90.00
_cell.angle_beta   90.00
_cell.angle_gamma   90.00
#
_symmetry.space_group_name_H-M   'P 1'
#
loop_
_entity.id
_entity.type
_entity.pdbx_description
1 polymer ?
#
loop_
_entity_poly.entity_id
_entity_poly.type
_entity_poly.pdbx_seq_one_letter_code
_entity_poly.pdbx_strand_id
1 'polypeptide(L)'
;MNKQVLIVFLFLCIFNYYSLAENKQWITPSIGYYHDGSNWNTPGVPLETDRAFIQIDAMVLTDAEIKVGTIGITHPDAILWADYNVNVTEVIILSEGSLIFASNATYAAGLGNRGGLVSFADAHYIGVTVNENFVSIKDVGPTFYSQFQNHYYTSIESTIDKITSFGGFFYSNDTFVVNNTNTAFYSYSAFENGYSEFKNSAMFFLDKVICNNAIFEIENSESHYFYQLTLSSSSLLNSLNSSYSFELGQLLVNDSTVRFTNDIVNVKDSLFGILGTGEVIAKNSNLNLLNSSVVIGGAGSLECSENSNLDIKNGTAYTIDQAEIEINHSNFKVDVFENEGFVLLGNSSFLIKNESTFLIDGVLSALNYSRIDIVNSQFTTIGHVLVYQNAKFLVFDCFKLNFIKYILGLADNAVFQVEKSKLQVDGLITLNDNSRLALYESELIIPGDITIQNESTLYSENSNVLVQGSILSESMILSNNSIFNIQGSLGTRSGITSFHNSTVNVNGNLLVLGGVLLSTTSNVTVQNNVTVVLGLVLAQDGSFIIENGSLNMVQGILHLNNTQFKNSHGVVYAADIEIYAGTTFVNDGKIVLSSNIMPSNESDPSSTDFKLENIGEFIIEAPSSNISVPMVNSGGSVDLKNNTVYIKQYSQNQGKLLLKGGFINSDTDIVVSGG
;
A
#
# COMPACT_ATOMS: atom_id res chain seq x y z
N MET A 1 72.43 -15.29 83.16
CA MET A 1 72.34 -13.82 83.35
C MET A 1 72.71 -13.14 82.03
N ASN A 2 71.88 -12.21 81.57
CA ASN A 2 72.11 -11.21 80.51
C ASN A 2 71.99 -11.55 79.00
N LYS A 3 71.32 -10.63 78.29
CA LYS A 3 71.34 -10.33 76.84
C LYS A 3 70.81 -11.36 75.82
N GLN A 4 69.95 -12.31 76.22
CA GLN A 4 69.01 -12.97 75.28
C GLN A 4 67.59 -12.37 75.30
N VAL A 5 67.31 -11.43 76.21
CA VAL A 5 65.97 -10.86 76.43
C VAL A 5 65.68 -9.61 75.57
N LEU A 6 66.66 -9.08 74.82
CA LEU A 6 66.48 -7.84 74.02
C LEU A 6 66.47 -8.06 72.49
N ILE A 7 66.83 -9.24 71.98
CA ILE A 7 66.72 -9.58 70.54
C ILE A 7 65.44 -10.37 70.24
N VAL A 8 64.86 -11.07 71.23
CA VAL A 8 63.59 -11.80 71.09
C VAL A 8 62.38 -10.86 71.09
N PHE A 9 62.46 -9.70 71.76
CA PHE A 9 61.35 -8.74 71.79
C PHE A 9 61.18 -7.93 70.49
N LEU A 10 62.21 -7.82 69.64
CA LEU A 10 62.08 -7.18 68.32
C LEU A 10 61.61 -8.16 67.23
N PHE A 11 61.77 -9.48 67.43
CA PHE A 11 61.26 -10.52 66.53
C PHE A 11 59.78 -10.88 66.78
N LEU A 12 59.27 -10.66 67.99
CA LEU A 12 57.87 -10.98 68.35
C LEU A 12 56.83 -9.91 67.98
N CYS A 13 57.24 -8.70 67.61
CA CYS A 13 56.31 -7.65 67.16
C CYS A 13 56.09 -7.60 65.64
N ILE A 14 56.81 -8.41 64.84
CA ILE A 14 56.62 -8.50 63.37
C ILE A 14 55.83 -9.75 62.96
N PHE A 15 55.61 -10.72 63.85
CA PHE A 15 54.94 -11.99 63.53
C PHE A 15 53.47 -12.12 63.98
N ASN A 16 52.85 -11.07 64.52
CA ASN A 16 51.46 -11.13 65.03
C ASN A 16 50.42 -10.36 64.20
N TYR A 17 50.70 -10.03 62.93
CA TYR A 17 49.71 -9.39 62.04
C TYR A 17 49.74 -9.88 60.59
N TYR A 18 50.13 -11.14 60.38
CA TYR A 18 49.84 -11.85 59.13
C TYR A 18 49.32 -13.24 59.51
N SER A 19 47.99 -13.43 59.46
CA SER A 19 47.49 -14.78 59.21
C SER A 19 48.04 -15.14 57.83
N LEU A 20 48.89 -16.16 57.75
CA LEU A 20 49.25 -16.74 56.46
C LEU A 20 47.94 -17.18 55.81
N ALA A 21 47.64 -16.61 54.64
CA ALA A 21 46.50 -17.03 53.83
C ALA A 21 46.52 -18.55 53.69
N GLU A 22 45.48 -19.24 54.18
CA GLU A 22 45.36 -20.67 53.95
C GLU A 22 44.65 -20.91 52.61
N ASN A 23 45.14 -21.90 51.87
CA ASN A 23 44.43 -22.40 50.69
C ASN A 23 43.36 -23.39 51.18
N LYS A 24 42.10 -22.95 51.23
CA LYS A 24 40.94 -23.78 51.54
C LYS A 24 40.46 -24.44 50.26
N GLN A 25 40.47 -25.77 50.18
CA GLN A 25 39.97 -26.51 49.03
C GLN A 25 38.61 -27.13 49.35
N TRP A 26 37.65 -26.97 48.46
CA TRP A 26 36.36 -27.64 48.55
C TRP A 26 36.55 -29.15 48.41
N ILE A 27 35.94 -29.93 49.30
CA ILE A 27 36.10 -31.40 49.34
C ILE A 27 34.80 -32.17 49.14
N THR A 28 33.66 -31.49 49.10
CA THR A 28 32.36 -32.16 48.99
C THR A 28 31.99 -32.38 47.52
N PRO A 29 31.75 -33.62 47.09
CA PRO A 29 31.42 -33.95 45.69
C PRO A 29 29.93 -33.69 45.33
N SER A 30 29.16 -32.97 46.16
CA SER A 30 27.73 -32.71 45.98
C SER A 30 27.36 -31.28 46.40
N ILE A 31 26.08 -30.91 46.19
CA ILE A 31 25.50 -29.63 46.66
C ILE A 31 25.84 -29.42 48.14
N GLY A 32 26.39 -28.24 48.47
CA GLY A 32 26.81 -27.90 49.82
C GLY A 32 26.79 -26.39 50.06
N TYR A 33 26.69 -26.00 51.33
CA TYR A 33 26.69 -24.61 51.75
C TYR A 33 28.13 -24.10 51.91
N TYR A 34 28.44 -22.95 51.31
CA TYR A 34 29.77 -22.32 51.39
C TYR A 34 30.22 -22.12 52.86
N HIS A 35 29.27 -21.72 53.71
CA HIS A 35 29.48 -21.44 55.14
C HIS A 35 29.41 -22.67 56.04
N ASP A 36 29.25 -23.87 55.48
CA ASP A 36 29.44 -25.10 56.22
C ASP A 36 30.93 -25.49 56.18
N GLY A 37 31.60 -25.27 57.31
CA GLY A 37 33.03 -25.55 57.47
C GLY A 37 33.42 -27.01 57.25
N SER A 38 32.47 -27.94 57.18
CA SER A 38 32.72 -29.36 56.84
C SER A 38 32.98 -29.59 55.35
N ASN A 39 32.66 -28.62 54.49
CA ASN A 39 32.86 -28.71 53.05
C ASN A 39 34.27 -28.35 52.58
N TRP A 40 35.18 -28.02 53.50
CA TRP A 40 36.54 -27.56 53.22
C TRP A 40 37.60 -28.52 53.75
N ASN A 41 38.68 -28.72 52.98
CA ASN A 41 39.82 -29.61 53.29
C ASN A 41 40.48 -29.31 54.66
N THR A 42 40.38 -28.07 55.11
CA THR A 42 40.78 -27.62 56.44
C THR A 42 39.52 -27.17 57.18
N PRO A 43 39.01 -27.93 58.17
CA PRO A 43 37.72 -27.66 58.80
C PRO A 43 37.57 -26.21 59.26
N GLY A 44 36.54 -25.54 58.76
CA GLY A 44 36.27 -24.12 59.02
C GLY A 44 35.91 -23.36 57.75
N VAL A 45 35.02 -22.38 57.88
CA VAL A 45 34.63 -21.48 56.78
C VAL A 45 35.84 -20.64 56.35
N PRO A 46 36.10 -20.46 55.04
CA PRO A 46 37.17 -19.59 54.57
C PRO A 46 37.06 -18.18 55.16
N LEU A 47 38.17 -17.65 55.65
CA LEU A 47 38.28 -16.33 56.24
C LEU A 47 38.70 -15.28 55.19
N GLU A 48 38.61 -13.98 55.53
CA GLU A 48 38.91 -12.86 54.63
C GLU A 48 40.32 -12.89 54.01
N THR A 49 41.26 -13.52 54.73
CA THR A 49 42.65 -13.67 54.33
C THR A 49 42.94 -14.97 53.58
N ASP A 50 41.98 -15.89 53.46
CA ASP A 50 42.15 -17.18 52.81
C ASP A 50 41.96 -17.10 51.29
N ARG A 51 42.45 -18.13 50.60
CA ARG A 51 42.13 -18.40 49.19
C ARG A 51 41.28 -19.66 49.10
N ALA A 52 40.11 -19.55 48.50
CA ALA A 52 39.19 -20.67 48.33
C ALA A 52 39.34 -21.30 46.93
N PHE A 53 39.64 -22.59 46.88
CA PHE A 53 39.76 -23.40 45.67
C PHE A 53 38.58 -24.37 45.61
N ILE A 54 37.74 -24.23 44.60
CA ILE A 54 36.59 -25.12 44.41
C ILE A 54 36.91 -25.98 43.19
N GLN A 55 37.19 -27.27 43.44
CA GLN A 55 37.39 -28.26 42.38
C GLN A 55 36.31 -29.33 42.54
N ILE A 56 35.48 -29.49 41.50
CA ILE A 56 34.39 -30.47 41.49
C ILE A 56 34.75 -31.48 40.41
N ASP A 57 35.13 -32.68 40.85
CA ASP A 57 35.32 -33.82 39.95
C ASP A 57 33.93 -34.42 39.65
N ALA A 58 33.62 -34.55 38.35
CA ALA A 58 32.34 -34.93 37.76
C ALA A 58 31.39 -35.79 38.63
N MET A 59 30.17 -35.29 38.85
CA MET A 59 29.12 -36.00 39.57
C MET A 59 28.35 -36.95 38.62
N VAL A 60 28.24 -38.23 38.99
CA VAL A 60 27.27 -39.17 38.41
C VAL A 60 26.05 -39.19 39.32
N LEU A 61 24.94 -38.58 38.90
CA LEU A 61 23.66 -38.71 39.60
C LEU A 61 22.95 -39.99 39.15
N THR A 62 22.71 -40.91 40.08
CA THR A 62 21.72 -41.97 39.90
C THR A 62 20.36 -41.49 40.39
N ASP A 63 19.35 -41.60 39.52
CA ASP A 63 17.94 -41.27 39.77
C ASP A 63 17.41 -41.76 41.13
N ALA A 64 17.31 -40.86 42.12
CA ALA A 64 16.36 -40.98 43.22
C ALA A 64 16.23 -39.64 43.97
N GLU A 65 14.98 -39.20 44.16
CA GLU A 65 14.51 -38.15 45.07
C GLU A 65 14.61 -36.68 44.62
N ILE A 66 13.83 -36.32 43.60
CA ILE A 66 13.27 -34.98 43.51
C ILE A 66 12.01 -34.93 44.39
N LYS A 67 12.06 -34.21 45.50
CA LYS A 67 10.85 -33.72 46.18
C LYS A 67 11.07 -32.38 46.90
N VAL A 68 10.28 -31.40 46.43
CA VAL A 68 9.86 -30.12 47.05
C VAL A 68 10.74 -28.89 46.78
N GLY A 69 10.27 -28.03 45.86
CA GLY A 69 10.70 -26.62 45.72
C GLY A 69 11.28 -26.22 44.35
N THR A 70 10.59 -26.53 43.26
CA THR A 70 11.11 -26.46 41.88
C THR A 70 11.38 -25.03 41.38
N ILE A 71 12.65 -24.59 41.40
CA ILE A 71 13.23 -23.79 40.32
C ILE A 71 13.90 -24.82 39.39
N GLY A 72 13.36 -24.98 38.19
CA GLY A 72 13.85 -25.96 37.22
C GLY A 72 15.18 -25.52 36.62
N ILE A 73 16.28 -25.92 37.24
CA ILE A 73 17.60 -25.96 36.60
C ILE A 73 17.90 -27.45 36.38
N THR A 74 17.66 -27.95 35.17
CA THR A 74 18.04 -29.30 34.76
C THR A 74 19.42 -29.27 34.12
N HIS A 75 20.45 -29.03 34.94
CA HIS A 75 21.84 -29.32 34.59
C HIS A 75 22.47 -30.09 35.76
N PRO A 76 23.24 -31.18 35.51
CA PRO A 76 23.75 -32.09 36.53
C PRO A 76 24.97 -31.54 37.30
N ASP A 77 25.25 -30.24 37.20
CA ASP A 77 26.49 -29.65 37.65
C ASP A 77 26.35 -29.16 39.10
N ALA A 78 27.36 -29.41 39.92
CA ALA A 78 27.30 -29.18 41.35
C ALA A 78 27.09 -27.69 41.70
N ILE A 79 26.10 -27.45 42.56
CA ILE A 79 25.65 -26.12 42.98
C ILE A 79 26.22 -25.83 44.38
N LEU A 80 27.03 -24.77 44.53
CA LEU A 80 27.36 -24.21 45.83
C LEU A 80 26.39 -23.10 46.20
N TRP A 81 25.90 -23.11 47.42
CA TRP A 81 25.00 -22.07 47.94
C TRP A 81 25.71 -21.25 49.03
N ALA A 82 25.82 -19.93 48.85
CA ALA A 82 26.36 -18.99 49.83
C ALA A 82 25.22 -18.20 50.48
N ASP A 83 24.90 -18.49 51.74
CA ASP A 83 23.77 -17.88 52.44
C ASP A 83 24.07 -16.47 53.00
N TYR A 84 25.35 -16.12 53.11
CA TYR A 84 25.86 -14.85 53.65
C TYR A 84 27.14 -14.41 52.92
N ASN A 85 27.73 -13.27 53.29
CA ASN A 85 28.89 -12.70 52.60
C ASN A 85 30.05 -13.69 52.46
N VAL A 86 30.67 -13.68 51.28
CA VAL A 86 31.90 -14.40 50.98
C VAL A 86 33.05 -13.39 51.04
N ASN A 87 33.72 -13.36 52.18
CA ASN A 87 34.89 -12.52 52.39
C ASN A 87 36.12 -13.43 52.32
N VAL A 88 36.79 -13.46 51.18
CA VAL A 88 38.08 -14.14 50.97
C VAL A 88 38.94 -13.27 50.05
N THR A 89 40.24 -13.55 50.01
CA THR A 89 41.15 -12.78 49.18
C THR A 89 41.05 -13.18 47.70
N GLU A 90 40.68 -14.43 47.43
CA GLU A 90 40.57 -15.01 46.09
C GLU A 90 39.64 -16.25 46.13
N VAL A 91 38.71 -16.37 45.17
CA VAL A 91 37.95 -17.61 44.90
C VAL A 91 38.35 -18.10 43.52
N ILE A 92 38.76 -19.37 43.42
CA ILE A 92 39.13 -20.01 42.15
C ILE A 92 38.25 -21.24 41.96
N ILE A 93 37.46 -21.27 40.89
CA ILE A 93 36.61 -22.42 40.51
C ILE A 93 37.31 -23.13 39.35
N LEU A 94 37.76 -24.36 39.58
CA LEU A 94 38.68 -25.09 38.71
C LEU A 94 37.99 -26.04 37.69
N SER A 95 36.65 -26.16 37.72
CA SER A 95 35.84 -26.99 36.80
C SER A 95 34.41 -26.44 36.68
N GLU A 96 33.55 -27.06 35.85
CA GLU A 96 32.14 -26.68 35.54
C GLU A 96 31.19 -26.62 36.77
N GLY A 97 31.48 -25.76 37.75
CA GLY A 97 30.68 -25.57 38.97
C GLY A 97 30.11 -24.15 39.05
N SER A 98 28.96 -24.01 39.71
CA SER A 98 28.30 -22.71 39.95
C SER A 98 28.31 -22.34 41.43
N LEU A 99 28.68 -21.09 41.75
CA LEU A 99 28.50 -20.48 43.08
C LEU A 99 27.29 -19.55 43.05
N ILE A 100 26.25 -19.88 43.81
CA ILE A 100 25.01 -19.10 43.91
C ILE A 100 25.00 -18.34 45.23
N PHE A 101 24.80 -17.03 45.15
CA PHE A 101 24.62 -16.16 46.31
C PHE A 101 23.14 -16.07 46.68
N ALA A 102 22.79 -16.33 47.93
CA ALA A 102 21.47 -16.02 48.46
C ALA A 102 21.23 -14.50 48.42
N SER A 103 19.97 -14.07 48.47
CA SER A 103 19.53 -12.68 48.23
C SER A 103 20.18 -11.59 49.10
N ASN A 104 20.95 -11.96 50.14
CA ASN A 104 21.62 -11.06 51.08
C ASN A 104 23.15 -11.28 51.15
N ALA A 105 23.72 -12.16 50.35
CA ALA A 105 25.14 -12.48 50.36
C ALA A 105 25.90 -11.58 49.37
N THR A 106 26.98 -10.93 49.82
CA THR A 106 27.88 -10.12 48.98
C THR A 106 29.30 -10.70 48.94
N TYR A 107 30.05 -10.42 47.88
CA TYR A 107 31.50 -10.70 47.80
C TYR A 107 32.27 -9.41 48.09
N ALA A 108 33.06 -9.39 49.16
CA ALA A 108 33.87 -8.23 49.53
C ALA A 108 35.35 -8.62 49.64
N ALA A 109 36.15 -8.30 48.61
CA ALA A 109 37.59 -8.38 48.67
C ALA A 109 38.16 -7.12 49.33
N GLY A 110 39.01 -7.29 50.36
CA GLY A 110 39.63 -6.20 51.11
C GLY A 110 40.37 -5.18 50.22
N LEU A 111 39.96 -3.92 50.34
CA LEU A 111 40.32 -2.80 49.47
C LEU A 111 41.81 -2.46 49.46
N GLY A 112 42.41 -2.60 48.28
CA GLY A 112 43.70 -2.02 47.89
C GLY A 112 43.71 -1.63 46.41
N ASN A 113 42.72 -0.85 45.96
CA ASN A 113 42.70 -0.09 44.70
C ASN A 113 43.41 -0.75 43.47
N ARG A 114 43.03 -2.00 43.13
CA ARG A 114 43.17 -2.65 41.81
C ARG A 114 42.07 -3.73 41.72
N GLY A 115 41.41 -3.84 40.56
CA GLY A 115 40.18 -4.61 40.36
C GLY A 115 40.22 -6.04 40.93
N GLY A 116 39.21 -6.36 41.74
CA GLY A 116 38.90 -7.73 42.16
C GLY A 116 38.31 -8.51 41.00
N LEU A 117 38.76 -9.74 40.83
CA LEU A 117 38.78 -10.47 39.56
C LEU A 117 38.18 -11.85 39.84
N VAL A 118 37.04 -12.16 39.22
CA VAL A 118 36.44 -13.51 39.28
C VAL A 118 36.91 -14.27 38.04
N SER A 119 37.67 -15.35 38.23
CA SER A 119 38.18 -16.19 37.15
C SER A 119 37.37 -17.48 37.07
N PHE A 120 36.79 -17.74 35.91
CA PHE A 120 36.32 -19.06 35.49
C PHE A 120 37.32 -19.64 34.49
N ALA A 121 37.65 -20.91 34.61
CA ALA A 121 38.64 -21.58 33.77
C ALA A 121 38.06 -21.91 32.38
N ASP A 122 38.07 -20.90 31.50
CA ASP A 122 38.48 -20.93 30.08
C ASP A 122 38.23 -19.52 29.49
N ALA A 123 39.13 -18.61 29.88
CA ALA A 123 39.45 -17.30 29.29
C ALA A 123 38.33 -16.24 29.08
N HIS A 124 38.06 -15.40 30.09
CA HIS A 124 38.41 -13.96 30.19
C HIS A 124 37.65 -13.23 31.32
N TYR A 125 38.18 -12.06 31.70
CA TYR A 125 38.00 -11.33 32.97
C TYR A 125 36.61 -10.70 33.15
N ILE A 126 35.77 -11.15 34.09
CA ILE A 126 34.54 -10.41 34.43
C ILE A 126 34.84 -9.37 35.50
N GLY A 127 34.95 -8.10 35.09
CA GLY A 127 34.92 -6.97 36.02
C GLY A 127 33.48 -6.56 36.31
N VAL A 128 32.87 -7.06 37.40
CA VAL A 128 31.56 -6.58 37.87
C VAL A 128 31.76 -5.50 38.92
N THR A 129 31.34 -4.27 38.63
CA THR A 129 31.22 -3.21 39.64
C THR A 129 29.74 -3.09 40.02
N VAL A 130 29.39 -3.56 41.21
CA VAL A 130 28.05 -3.36 41.80
C VAL A 130 28.12 -2.19 42.78
N ASN A 131 27.40 -1.13 42.49
CA ASN A 131 27.10 -0.06 43.44
C ASN A 131 25.59 -0.09 43.75
N GLU A 132 25.13 0.60 44.79
CA GLU A 132 23.76 0.44 45.36
C GLU A 132 22.60 0.48 44.35
N ASN A 133 22.79 1.01 43.13
CA ASN A 133 21.80 1.01 42.03
C ASN A 133 22.38 0.72 40.63
N PHE A 134 23.63 0.24 40.51
CA PHE A 134 24.34 0.17 39.23
C PHE A 134 25.23 -1.06 39.13
N VAL A 135 25.07 -1.82 38.06
CA VAL A 135 25.93 -2.96 37.68
C VAL A 135 26.63 -2.60 36.37
N SER A 136 27.94 -2.38 36.40
CA SER A 136 28.75 -2.36 35.18
C SER A 136 29.54 -3.65 35.06
N ILE A 137 29.42 -4.27 33.89
CA ILE A 137 30.14 -5.50 33.54
C ILE A 137 31.10 -5.18 32.40
N LYS A 138 32.41 -5.35 32.65
CA LYS A 138 33.47 -5.17 31.67
C LYS A 138 34.12 -6.50 31.30
N ASP A 139 34.45 -6.65 30.02
CA ASP A 139 35.20 -7.78 29.42
C ASP A 139 34.54 -9.16 29.61
N VAL A 140 33.23 -9.24 29.32
CA VAL A 140 32.45 -10.49 29.43
C VAL A 140 33.01 -11.56 28.49
N GLY A 141 33.29 -12.73 29.06
CA GLY A 141 33.72 -13.90 28.31
C GLY A 141 32.66 -14.44 27.32
N PRO A 142 33.01 -15.47 26.53
CA PRO A 142 32.17 -16.03 25.47
C PRO A 142 30.80 -16.56 25.92
N THR A 143 30.60 -16.84 27.20
CA THR A 143 29.35 -17.37 27.76
C THR A 143 29.05 -16.65 29.08
N PHE A 144 27.88 -16.01 29.16
CA PHE A 144 27.41 -15.34 30.37
C PHE A 144 25.94 -15.65 30.63
N TYR A 145 25.64 -16.03 31.87
CA TYR A 145 24.30 -16.35 32.35
C TYR A 145 23.96 -15.42 33.51
N SER A 146 22.89 -14.63 33.37
CA SER A 146 22.43 -13.75 34.45
C SER A 146 20.92 -13.69 34.49
N GLN A 147 20.37 -13.68 35.71
CA GLN A 147 18.97 -13.37 35.97
C GLN A 147 18.93 -12.17 36.91
N PHE A 148 18.66 -10.98 36.37
CA PHE A 148 18.46 -9.77 37.18
C PHE A 148 16.96 -9.66 37.49
N GLN A 149 16.57 -9.87 38.75
CA GLN A 149 15.15 -9.77 39.17
C GLN A 149 14.81 -8.43 39.84
N ASN A 150 15.76 -7.49 39.97
CA ASN A 150 15.63 -6.27 40.78
C ASN A 150 16.11 -5.00 40.04
N HIS A 151 15.60 -3.86 40.53
CA HIS A 151 15.80 -2.46 40.10
C HIS A 151 17.27 -2.01 39.91
N TYR A 152 17.94 -2.42 38.84
CA TYR A 152 19.35 -2.08 38.61
C TYR A 152 19.60 -1.51 37.22
N TYR A 153 20.33 -0.39 37.15
CA TYR A 153 20.94 0.05 35.89
C TYR A 153 22.06 -0.94 35.54
N THR A 154 21.95 -1.61 34.39
CA THR A 154 22.98 -2.55 33.93
C THR A 154 23.63 -2.02 32.65
N SER A 155 24.95 -1.78 32.70
CA SER A 155 25.75 -1.43 31.52
C SER A 155 26.77 -2.52 31.23
N ILE A 156 26.78 -2.98 29.99
CA ILE A 156 27.73 -3.95 29.47
C ILE A 156 28.61 -3.24 28.43
N GLU A 157 29.89 -3.06 28.76
CA GLU A 157 30.92 -2.58 27.85
C GLU A 157 31.92 -3.71 27.64
N SER A 158 32.01 -4.28 26.43
CA SER A 158 33.06 -5.25 26.10
C SER A 158 34.06 -4.63 25.14
N THR A 159 35.35 -4.86 25.37
CA THR A 159 36.42 -4.58 24.40
C THR A 159 36.74 -5.78 23.51
N ILE A 160 36.04 -6.90 23.72
CA ILE A 160 36.23 -8.17 23.03
C ILE A 160 35.26 -8.23 21.84
N ASP A 161 35.81 -8.40 20.63
CA ASP A 161 35.10 -8.39 19.33
C ASP A 161 33.93 -9.40 19.20
N LYS A 162 33.80 -10.38 20.11
CA LYS A 162 32.75 -11.41 20.11
C LYS A 162 32.39 -11.90 21.52
N ILE A 163 31.14 -11.67 21.93
CA ILE A 163 30.48 -12.43 23.00
C ILE A 163 29.69 -13.54 22.31
N THR A 164 30.18 -14.78 22.36
CA THR A 164 29.61 -15.88 21.57
C THR A 164 28.24 -16.38 22.06
N SER A 165 27.87 -16.13 23.32
CA SER A 165 26.59 -16.55 23.88
C SER A 165 26.19 -15.86 25.18
N PHE A 166 24.97 -15.34 25.20
CA PHE A 166 24.21 -14.96 26.38
C PHE A 166 23.03 -15.94 26.46
N GLY A 167 23.05 -16.85 27.43
CA GLY A 167 21.94 -17.76 27.71
C GLY A 167 21.27 -17.34 29.01
N GLY A 168 19.94 -17.28 29.06
CA GLY A 168 19.18 -16.98 30.29
C GLY A 168 17.84 -16.29 30.05
N PHE A 169 16.85 -16.52 30.92
CA PHE A 169 15.61 -15.74 30.88
C PHE A 169 15.93 -14.29 31.25
N PHE A 170 15.93 -13.40 30.25
CA PHE A 170 16.12 -11.97 30.47
C PHE A 170 14.76 -11.34 30.77
N TYR A 171 14.61 -10.90 32.01
CA TYR A 171 13.49 -10.08 32.44
C TYR A 171 14.07 -8.79 33.00
N SER A 172 14.02 -7.72 32.22
CA SER A 172 14.49 -6.40 32.68
C SER A 172 13.29 -5.50 32.93
N ASN A 173 13.20 -4.99 34.15
CA ASN A 173 12.24 -3.95 34.53
C ASN A 173 12.86 -2.54 34.52
N ASP A 174 14.14 -2.40 34.13
CA ASP A 174 14.93 -1.18 34.31
C ASP A 174 15.77 -0.81 33.07
N THR A 175 16.73 0.09 33.26
CA THR A 175 17.66 0.54 32.22
C THR A 175 18.75 -0.49 31.92
N PHE A 176 18.84 -0.90 30.66
CA PHE A 176 19.83 -1.82 30.13
C PHE A 176 20.62 -1.16 28.98
N VAL A 177 21.94 -1.03 29.10
CA VAL A 177 22.77 -0.40 28.05
C VAL A 177 23.86 -1.36 27.59
N VAL A 178 23.92 -1.63 26.29
CA VAL A 178 24.93 -2.48 25.66
C VAL A 178 25.67 -1.67 24.59
N ASN A 179 27.00 -1.64 24.67
CA ASN A 179 27.81 -0.87 23.74
C ASN A 179 29.02 -1.68 23.22
N ASN A 180 29.26 -1.64 21.91
CA ASN A 180 30.40 -2.24 21.20
C ASN A 180 30.50 -3.77 21.36
N THR A 181 29.40 -4.51 21.18
CA THR A 181 29.42 -5.97 21.35
C THR A 181 28.65 -6.70 20.25
N ASN A 182 29.25 -7.73 19.67
CA ASN A 182 28.50 -8.79 18.98
C ASN A 182 28.00 -9.78 20.04
N THR A 183 26.70 -9.78 20.32
CA THR A 183 26.11 -10.57 21.40
C THR A 183 24.94 -11.39 20.86
N ALA A 184 25.01 -12.72 21.01
CA ALA A 184 23.89 -13.60 20.69
C ALA A 184 23.10 -13.95 21.95
N PHE A 185 21.78 -13.70 21.95
CA PHE A 185 20.84 -14.01 23.01
C PHE A 185 20.04 -15.28 22.66
N TYR A 186 20.28 -16.38 23.38
CA TYR A 186 19.77 -17.71 23.03
C TYR A 186 18.42 -18.07 23.69
N SER A 187 17.71 -17.12 24.28
CA SER A 187 16.57 -17.39 25.18
C SER A 187 15.49 -16.31 25.13
N TYR A 188 14.28 -16.70 25.58
CA TYR A 188 13.14 -15.80 25.78
C TYR A 188 13.56 -14.54 26.54
N SER A 189 13.28 -13.40 25.91
CA SER A 189 13.63 -12.08 26.43
C SER A 189 12.37 -11.23 26.55
N ALA A 190 12.06 -10.81 27.77
CA ALA A 190 10.96 -9.91 28.06
C ALA A 190 11.48 -8.63 28.70
N PHE A 191 11.03 -7.51 28.17
CA PHE A 191 11.41 -6.18 28.63
C PHE A 191 10.14 -5.44 29.00
N GLU A 192 9.95 -5.17 30.29
CA GLU A 192 8.73 -4.60 30.81
C GLU A 192 9.01 -3.29 31.54
N ASN A 193 8.36 -2.18 31.17
CA ASN A 193 8.51 -0.89 31.87
C ASN A 193 9.96 -0.32 31.93
N GLY A 194 10.87 -0.82 31.07
CA GLY A 194 12.29 -0.48 31.08
C GLY A 194 12.76 0.36 29.89
N TYR A 195 14.03 0.76 29.92
CA TYR A 195 14.71 1.46 28.82
C TYR A 195 15.92 0.62 28.41
N SER A 196 16.00 0.18 27.16
CA SER A 196 17.12 -0.60 26.65
C SER A 196 17.81 0.16 25.52
N GLU A 197 19.12 0.32 25.59
CA GLU A 197 19.94 1.03 24.61
C GLU A 197 21.04 0.10 24.07
N PHE A 198 21.16 0.03 22.75
CA PHE A 198 22.11 -0.82 22.05
C PHE A 198 22.90 0.01 21.03
N LYS A 199 24.20 0.14 21.22
CA LYS A 199 25.08 0.96 20.38
C LYS A 199 26.20 0.14 19.78
N ASN A 200 26.42 0.26 18.47
CA ASN A 200 27.49 -0.44 17.75
C ASN A 200 27.50 -1.95 18.07
N SER A 201 26.33 -2.58 18.00
CA SER A 201 26.14 -3.95 18.47
C SER A 201 25.51 -4.83 17.39
N ALA A 202 25.73 -6.14 17.47
CA ALA A 202 24.93 -7.11 16.73
C ALA A 202 24.17 -7.94 17.76
N MET A 203 22.87 -8.13 17.55
CA MET A 203 22.03 -8.90 18.47
C MET A 203 21.37 -10.06 17.74
N PHE A 204 21.47 -11.26 18.29
CA PHE A 204 20.78 -12.42 17.72
C PHE A 204 19.81 -12.98 18.74
N PHE A 205 18.52 -12.71 18.59
CA PHE A 205 17.45 -13.27 19.40
C PHE A 205 16.87 -14.48 18.68
N LEU A 206 17.23 -15.67 19.14
CA LEU A 206 16.79 -16.94 18.53
C LEU A 206 15.41 -17.41 19.03
N ASP A 207 14.80 -16.67 19.94
CA ASP A 207 13.47 -16.93 20.50
C ASP A 207 12.64 -15.63 20.52
N LYS A 208 11.43 -15.70 21.07
CA LYS A 208 10.49 -14.59 21.18
C LYS A 208 11.01 -13.48 22.10
N VAL A 209 11.00 -12.25 21.57
CA VAL A 209 11.22 -11.01 22.31
C VAL A 209 9.88 -10.30 22.52
N ILE A 210 9.54 -9.98 23.76
CA ILE A 210 8.35 -9.20 24.11
C ILE A 210 8.78 -7.91 24.81
N CYS A 211 8.38 -6.78 24.25
CA CYS A 211 8.58 -5.46 24.81
C CYS A 211 7.22 -4.92 25.24
N ASN A 212 7.01 -4.67 26.53
CA ASN A 212 5.76 -4.21 27.08
C ASN A 212 5.96 -2.91 27.86
N ASN A 213 5.39 -1.81 27.38
CA ASN A 213 5.65 -0.47 27.92
C ASN A 213 7.15 -0.16 28.07
N ALA A 214 7.96 -0.57 27.09
CA ALA A 214 9.41 -0.44 27.14
C ALA A 214 9.95 0.45 26.01
N ILE A 215 11.05 1.14 26.26
CA ILE A 215 11.78 1.93 25.26
C ILE A 215 13.01 1.14 24.81
N PHE A 216 13.20 1.04 23.50
CA PHE A 216 14.31 0.38 22.82
C PHE A 216 15.01 1.39 21.92
N GLU A 217 16.25 1.73 22.21
CA GLU A 217 17.08 2.57 21.36
C GLU A 217 18.19 1.72 20.75
N ILE A 218 18.32 1.76 19.43
CA ILE A 218 19.32 1.01 18.69
C ILE A 218 20.06 1.97 17.75
N GLU A 219 21.37 2.05 17.85
CA GLU A 219 22.19 2.98 17.06
C GLU A 219 23.40 2.29 16.44
N ASN A 220 23.66 2.61 15.16
CA ASN A 220 24.87 2.22 14.41
C ASN A 220 25.19 0.73 14.51
N SER A 221 24.17 -0.12 14.45
CA SER A 221 24.29 -1.53 14.80
C SER A 221 24.15 -2.44 13.57
N GLU A 222 25.21 -3.20 13.28
CA GLU A 222 25.29 -4.05 12.10
C GLU A 222 24.70 -5.44 12.40
N SER A 223 23.47 -5.67 11.92
CA SER A 223 22.77 -6.98 11.89
C SER A 223 22.18 -7.46 13.22
N HIS A 224 20.93 -7.09 13.44
CA HIS A 224 20.05 -7.73 14.42
C HIS A 224 19.23 -8.83 13.77
N TYR A 225 19.26 -10.02 14.36
CA TYR A 225 18.38 -11.12 14.00
C TYR A 225 17.33 -11.30 15.10
N PHE A 226 16.05 -11.34 14.71
CA PHE A 226 14.95 -11.65 15.60
C PHE A 226 14.13 -12.79 15.00
N TYR A 227 13.96 -13.87 15.75
CA TYR A 227 12.94 -14.86 15.39
C TYR A 227 11.54 -14.25 15.52
N GLN A 228 11.25 -13.62 16.67
CA GLN A 228 10.00 -12.88 16.87
C GLN A 228 10.24 -11.64 17.74
N LEU A 229 9.66 -10.51 17.33
CA LEU A 229 9.59 -9.29 18.13
C LEU A 229 8.13 -8.86 18.28
N THR A 230 7.69 -8.63 19.51
CA THR A 230 6.36 -8.10 19.80
C THR A 230 6.48 -6.89 20.71
N LEU A 231 6.04 -5.74 20.21
CA LEU A 231 5.94 -4.50 20.98
C LEU A 231 4.48 -4.28 21.38
N SER A 232 4.24 -4.08 22.67
CA SER A 232 2.90 -3.85 23.23
C SER A 232 2.86 -2.71 24.25
N SER A 233 1.66 -2.17 24.48
CA SER A 233 1.34 -1.24 25.57
C SER A 233 2.21 0.02 25.58
N SER A 234 2.19 0.79 24.50
CA SER A 234 2.94 2.05 24.36
C SER A 234 4.46 1.89 24.41
N SER A 235 4.97 0.74 23.98
CA SER A 235 6.41 0.57 23.77
C SER A 235 6.91 1.46 22.63
N LEU A 236 8.19 1.83 22.67
CA LEU A 236 8.86 2.60 21.63
C LEU A 236 10.12 1.87 21.19
N LEU A 237 10.27 1.56 19.91
CA LEU A 237 11.55 1.22 19.30
C LEU A 237 12.02 2.40 18.45
N ASN A 238 13.20 2.92 18.73
CA ASN A 238 13.84 3.97 17.97
C ASN A 238 15.19 3.47 17.45
N SER A 239 15.30 3.36 16.14
CA SER A 239 16.47 2.85 15.46
C SER A 239 17.10 3.90 14.54
N LEU A 240 18.42 3.89 14.51
CA LEU A 240 19.23 4.75 13.65
C LEU A 240 20.42 4.00 13.08
N ASN A 241 20.61 4.05 11.76
CA ASN A 241 21.75 3.49 11.02
C ASN A 241 22.02 2.01 11.34
N SER A 242 20.98 1.19 11.42
CA SER A 242 21.02 -0.19 11.87
C SER A 242 20.36 -1.14 10.88
N SER A 243 20.68 -2.43 10.99
CA SER A 243 20.13 -3.47 10.11
C SER A 243 19.39 -4.53 10.91
N TYR A 244 18.23 -4.95 10.42
CA TYR A 244 17.36 -5.96 11.03
C TYR A 244 17.07 -7.10 10.05
N SER A 245 16.93 -8.30 10.60
CA SER A 245 16.51 -9.50 9.91
C SER A 245 15.52 -10.26 10.80
N PHE A 246 14.33 -10.48 10.26
CA PHE A 246 13.29 -11.31 10.86
C PHE A 246 13.08 -12.50 9.93
N GLU A 247 13.38 -13.72 10.38
CA GLU A 247 13.18 -14.93 9.58
C GLU A 247 12.30 -15.94 10.34
N LEU A 248 11.31 -16.52 9.65
CA LEU A 248 10.44 -17.60 10.12
C LEU A 248 9.55 -17.27 11.35
N GLY A 249 9.29 -16.00 11.65
CA GLY A 249 8.45 -15.61 12.77
C GLY A 249 7.60 -14.37 12.51
N GLN A 250 7.67 -13.38 13.41
CA GLN A 250 6.80 -12.20 13.30
C GLN A 250 7.41 -10.94 13.92
N LEU A 251 7.17 -9.81 13.26
CA LEU A 251 7.30 -8.47 13.84
C LEU A 251 5.90 -7.92 14.07
N LEU A 252 5.52 -7.79 15.34
CA LEU A 252 4.19 -7.33 15.75
C LEU A 252 4.30 -6.04 16.55
N VAL A 253 3.65 -4.98 16.08
CA VAL A 253 3.57 -3.67 16.72
C VAL A 253 2.13 -3.45 17.15
N ASN A 254 1.83 -3.59 18.43
CA ASN A 254 0.49 -3.44 18.97
C ASN A 254 0.44 -2.26 19.94
N ASP A 255 -0.35 -1.23 19.62
CA ASP A 255 -0.48 -0.01 20.46
C ASP A 255 0.88 0.60 20.85
N SER A 256 1.87 0.53 19.96
CA SER A 256 3.28 0.87 20.20
C SER A 256 3.88 1.56 18.97
N THR A 257 5.00 2.25 19.12
CA THR A 257 5.65 2.98 18.01
C THR A 257 7.00 2.35 17.66
N VAL A 258 7.28 2.19 16.37
CA VAL A 258 8.59 1.80 15.85
C VAL A 258 9.07 2.88 14.88
N ARG A 259 10.30 3.35 15.05
CA ARG A 259 10.94 4.34 14.18
C ARG A 259 12.21 3.76 13.61
N PHE A 260 12.26 3.68 12.30
CA PHE A 260 13.44 3.30 11.53
C PHE A 260 14.01 4.53 10.83
N THR A 261 15.28 4.85 11.06
CA THR A 261 15.96 6.01 10.45
C THR A 261 17.27 5.58 9.82
N ASN A 262 17.39 5.69 8.50
CA ASN A 262 18.53 5.17 7.74
C ASN A 262 18.78 3.66 7.97
N ASP A 263 17.72 2.89 8.18
CA ASP A 263 17.82 1.48 8.52
C ASP A 263 17.54 0.56 7.33
N ILE A 264 17.97 -0.69 7.47
CA ILE A 264 17.61 -1.77 6.56
C ILE A 264 16.87 -2.83 7.36
N VAL A 265 15.61 -3.08 7.03
CA VAL A 265 14.74 -4.04 7.71
C VAL A 265 14.37 -5.15 6.73
N ASN A 266 14.82 -6.37 6.98
CA ASN A 266 14.48 -7.53 6.15
C ASN A 266 13.53 -8.45 6.92
N VAL A 267 12.36 -8.72 6.38
CA VAL A 267 11.35 -9.62 6.96
C VAL A 267 11.07 -10.75 5.97
N LYS A 268 11.45 -11.98 6.32
CA LYS A 268 11.41 -13.12 5.42
C LYS A 268 10.60 -14.27 6.00
N ASP A 269 9.73 -14.85 5.17
CA ASP A 269 8.86 -15.97 5.54
C ASP A 269 8.14 -15.71 6.89
N SER A 270 7.69 -14.47 7.09
CA SER A 270 7.23 -13.95 8.39
C SER A 270 5.99 -13.06 8.24
N LEU A 271 5.33 -12.75 9.36
CA LEU A 271 4.25 -11.77 9.43
C LEU A 271 4.78 -10.41 9.91
N PHE A 272 4.47 -9.34 9.20
CA PHE A 272 4.64 -7.97 9.66
C PHE A 272 3.29 -7.35 10.02
N GLY A 273 3.02 -7.24 11.33
CA GLY A 273 1.72 -6.80 11.86
C GLY A 273 1.80 -5.46 12.57
N ILE A 274 0.89 -4.55 12.24
CA ILE A 274 0.68 -3.27 12.94
C ILE A 274 -0.78 -3.23 13.38
N LEU A 275 -1.04 -3.35 14.68
CA LEU A 275 -2.38 -3.53 15.24
C LEU A 275 -2.70 -2.46 16.29
N GLY A 276 -3.99 -2.32 16.60
CA GLY A 276 -4.46 -1.36 17.60
C GLY A 276 -4.18 0.06 17.14
N THR A 277 -3.52 0.87 17.95
CA THR A 277 -2.99 2.20 17.58
C THR A 277 -1.48 2.16 17.27
N GLY A 278 -0.97 0.99 16.86
CA GLY A 278 0.45 0.82 16.56
C GLY A 278 0.90 1.68 15.37
N GLU A 279 2.12 2.17 15.43
CA GLU A 279 2.68 3.08 14.42
C GLU A 279 4.07 2.60 14.01
N VAL A 280 4.33 2.53 12.71
CA VAL A 280 5.67 2.32 12.17
C VAL A 280 6.04 3.48 11.26
N ILE A 281 7.15 4.13 11.54
CA ILE A 281 7.69 5.25 10.75
C ILE A 281 9.05 4.82 10.19
N ALA A 282 9.18 4.79 8.88
CA ALA A 282 10.41 4.52 8.16
C ALA A 282 10.88 5.78 7.44
N LYS A 283 12.04 6.31 7.84
CA LYS A 283 12.68 7.51 7.26
C LYS A 283 14.00 7.15 6.61
N ASN A 284 14.15 7.47 5.33
CA ASN A 284 15.32 7.09 4.52
C ASN A 284 15.74 5.63 4.73
N SER A 285 14.77 4.73 4.89
CA SER A 285 14.98 3.34 5.31
C SER A 285 14.44 2.36 4.26
N ASN A 286 14.99 1.15 4.24
CA ASN A 286 14.58 0.10 3.32
C ASN A 286 13.89 -1.04 4.09
N LEU A 287 12.59 -1.23 3.86
CA LEU A 287 11.79 -2.31 4.41
C LEU A 287 11.56 -3.35 3.30
N ASN A 288 12.28 -4.47 3.38
CA ASN A 288 12.23 -5.55 2.41
C ASN A 288 11.48 -6.75 3.01
N LEU A 289 10.31 -7.06 2.48
CA LEU A 289 9.48 -8.18 2.88
C LEU A 289 9.49 -9.26 1.80
N LEU A 290 10.04 -10.43 2.08
CA LEU A 290 10.16 -11.54 1.14
C LEU A 290 9.35 -12.74 1.61
N ASN A 291 8.41 -13.23 0.79
CA ASN A 291 7.46 -14.28 1.14
C ASN A 291 6.72 -13.98 2.46
N SER A 292 6.44 -12.70 2.71
CA SER A 292 5.94 -12.21 3.99
C SER A 292 4.69 -11.38 3.75
N SER A 293 3.70 -11.48 4.64
CA SER A 293 2.48 -10.69 4.58
C SER A 293 2.56 -9.47 5.50
N VAL A 294 1.99 -8.35 5.07
CA VAL A 294 1.78 -7.16 5.88
C VAL A 294 0.32 -7.08 6.27
N VAL A 295 0.04 -6.89 7.56
CA VAL A 295 -1.31 -6.68 8.07
C VAL A 295 -1.33 -5.44 8.96
N ILE A 296 -2.10 -4.44 8.57
CA ILE A 296 -2.31 -3.22 9.34
C ILE A 296 -3.79 -3.13 9.68
N GLY A 297 -4.13 -3.09 10.97
CA GLY A 297 -5.51 -3.13 11.44
C GLY A 297 -5.77 -2.28 12.68
N GLY A 298 -7.03 -2.14 13.06
CA GLY A 298 -7.45 -1.16 14.08
C GLY A 298 -7.29 0.26 13.55
N ALA A 299 -6.58 1.11 14.28
CA ALA A 299 -6.15 2.45 13.87
C ALA A 299 -4.62 2.50 13.68
N GLY A 300 -4.02 1.38 13.27
CA GLY A 300 -2.57 1.28 13.06
C GLY A 300 -2.11 2.05 11.82
N SER A 301 -0.87 2.54 11.84
CA SER A 301 -0.31 3.35 10.75
C SER A 301 1.09 2.89 10.31
N LEU A 302 1.36 3.01 9.01
CA LEU A 302 2.68 2.84 8.42
C LEU A 302 3.03 4.07 7.57
N GLU A 303 4.06 4.82 7.96
CA GLU A 303 4.61 5.94 7.20
C GLU A 303 5.96 5.54 6.60
N CYS A 304 6.14 5.72 5.29
CA CYS A 304 7.43 5.67 4.62
C CYS A 304 7.75 7.05 4.04
N SER A 305 8.80 7.69 4.54
CA SER A 305 9.19 9.03 4.13
C SER A 305 10.69 9.20 3.83
N GLU A 306 11.04 10.30 3.16
CA GLU A 306 12.43 10.73 2.93
C GLU A 306 13.29 9.73 2.13
N ASN A 307 12.82 9.31 0.95
CA ASN A 307 13.47 8.29 0.09
C ASN A 307 13.48 6.87 0.67
N SER A 308 12.50 6.54 1.50
CA SER A 308 12.33 5.17 1.97
C SER A 308 11.83 4.25 0.86
N ASN A 309 12.10 2.96 1.00
CA ASN A 309 11.58 1.92 0.12
C ASN A 309 10.85 0.86 0.94
N LEU A 310 9.62 0.54 0.54
CA LEU A 310 8.87 -0.62 1.02
C LEU A 310 8.72 -1.59 -0.15
N ASP A 311 9.28 -2.79 -0.04
CA ASP A 311 9.26 -3.80 -1.12
C ASP A 311 8.70 -5.12 -0.58
N ILE A 312 7.49 -5.48 -0.99
CA ILE A 312 6.83 -6.73 -0.65
C ILE A 312 6.92 -7.66 -1.85
N LYS A 313 7.65 -8.77 -1.72
CA LYS A 313 7.85 -9.79 -2.76
C LYS A 313 7.21 -11.10 -2.34
N ASN A 314 6.43 -11.72 -3.23
CA ASN A 314 5.69 -12.97 -3.00
C ASN A 314 4.85 -12.94 -1.72
N GLY A 315 4.26 -11.80 -1.39
CA GLY A 315 3.52 -11.57 -0.17
C GLY A 315 2.30 -10.68 -0.40
N THR A 316 1.42 -10.65 0.58
CA THR A 316 0.15 -9.89 0.51
C THR A 316 0.16 -8.72 1.47
N ALA A 317 -0.44 -7.60 1.10
CA ALA A 317 -0.67 -6.48 2.00
C ALA A 317 -2.17 -6.31 2.31
N TYR A 318 -2.50 -6.22 3.59
CA TYR A 318 -3.86 -6.01 4.09
C TYR A 318 -3.92 -4.77 4.97
N THR A 319 -4.83 -3.85 4.66
CA THR A 319 -5.13 -2.67 5.48
C THR A 319 -6.61 -2.71 5.84
N ILE A 320 -6.94 -2.80 7.12
CA ILE A 320 -8.30 -3.06 7.61
C ILE A 320 -8.75 -2.01 8.63
N ASP A 321 -10.06 -1.91 8.85
CA ASP A 321 -10.69 -1.01 9.82
C ASP A 321 -10.37 0.47 9.58
N GLN A 322 -9.61 1.15 10.45
CA GLN A 322 -9.22 2.56 10.33
C GLN A 322 -7.71 2.70 10.05
N ALA A 323 -7.06 1.63 9.60
CA ALA A 323 -5.63 1.63 9.37
C ALA A 323 -5.21 2.52 8.19
N GLU A 324 -4.00 3.07 8.28
CA GLU A 324 -3.48 4.05 7.32
C GLU A 324 -2.08 3.66 6.82
N ILE A 325 -1.86 3.80 5.51
CA ILE A 325 -0.52 3.75 4.91
C ILE A 325 -0.24 5.07 4.22
N GLU A 326 0.87 5.72 4.57
CA GLU A 326 1.35 6.94 3.92
C GLU A 326 2.72 6.72 3.28
N ILE A 327 2.83 6.98 1.97
CA ILE A 327 4.10 6.98 1.21
C ILE A 327 4.37 8.41 0.75
N ASN A 328 5.45 9.01 1.26
CA ASN A 328 5.78 10.40 1.05
C ASN A 328 7.22 10.56 0.56
N HIS A 329 7.42 11.07 -0.66
CA HIS A 329 8.73 11.12 -1.31
C HIS A 329 9.51 9.79 -1.21
N SER A 330 8.84 8.68 -1.49
CA SER A 330 9.32 7.31 -1.23
C SER A 330 8.77 6.32 -2.26
N ASN A 331 9.29 5.10 -2.27
CA ASN A 331 8.82 4.04 -3.18
C ASN A 331 8.12 2.92 -2.41
N PHE A 332 7.01 2.44 -2.95
CA PHE A 332 6.32 1.25 -2.46
C PHE A 332 6.06 0.28 -3.62
N LYS A 333 6.62 -0.92 -3.50
CA LYS A 333 6.47 -2.01 -4.47
C LYS A 333 5.79 -3.21 -3.83
N VAL A 334 4.82 -3.80 -4.53
CA VAL A 334 4.15 -5.06 -4.18
C VAL A 334 4.22 -5.98 -5.39
N ASP A 335 4.96 -7.08 -5.30
CA ASP A 335 5.26 -8.01 -6.38
C ASP A 335 4.74 -9.40 -6.00
N VAL A 336 3.59 -9.81 -6.54
CA VAL A 336 2.82 -10.95 -6.01
C VAL A 336 2.42 -11.93 -7.11
N PHE A 337 2.64 -13.21 -6.85
CA PHE A 337 2.21 -14.29 -7.74
C PHE A 337 0.74 -14.67 -7.47
N GLU A 338 -0.14 -14.18 -8.36
CA GLU A 338 -1.54 -14.57 -8.56
C GLU A 338 -2.55 -14.36 -7.39
N ASN A 339 -3.73 -13.84 -7.76
CA ASN A 339 -5.00 -13.69 -7.02
C ASN A 339 -5.13 -12.71 -5.83
N GLU A 340 -4.10 -12.42 -5.05
CA GLU A 340 -4.21 -11.46 -3.93
C GLU A 340 -2.95 -10.60 -3.85
N GLY A 341 -3.07 -9.28 -4.05
CA GLY A 341 -1.93 -8.35 -4.03
C GLY A 341 -1.95 -7.40 -2.83
N PHE A 342 -2.79 -6.39 -2.93
CA PHE A 342 -2.97 -5.36 -1.91
C PHE A 342 -4.46 -5.08 -1.71
N VAL A 343 -4.93 -5.23 -0.48
CA VAL A 343 -6.36 -5.14 -0.16
C VAL A 343 -6.60 -4.11 0.94
N LEU A 344 -7.49 -3.16 0.66
CA LEU A 344 -8.01 -2.19 1.61
C LEU A 344 -9.46 -2.52 1.98
N LEU A 345 -9.73 -2.60 3.27
CA LEU A 345 -11.04 -2.94 3.85
C LEU A 345 -11.47 -1.91 4.90
N GLY A 346 -12.78 -1.78 5.10
CA GLY A 346 -13.34 -0.95 6.16
C GLY A 346 -13.29 0.53 5.81
N ASN A 347 -12.76 1.35 6.73
CA ASN A 347 -12.51 2.79 6.57
C ASN A 347 -11.00 3.08 6.41
N SER A 348 -10.21 2.11 5.93
CA SER A 348 -8.77 2.24 5.79
C SER A 348 -8.38 3.24 4.71
N SER A 349 -7.18 3.81 4.83
CA SER A 349 -6.65 4.79 3.89
C SER A 349 -5.26 4.41 3.37
N PHE A 350 -5.01 4.73 2.10
CA PHE A 350 -3.69 4.65 1.49
C PHE A 350 -3.41 5.92 0.70
N LEU A 351 -2.37 6.64 1.12
CA LEU A 351 -1.96 7.93 0.58
C LEU A 351 -0.57 7.84 -0.03
N ILE A 352 -0.44 8.20 -1.30
CA ILE A 352 0.84 8.32 -2.00
C ILE A 352 1.02 9.78 -2.42
N LYS A 353 2.10 10.44 -1.96
CA LYS A 353 2.33 11.87 -2.23
C LYS A 353 3.80 12.25 -2.48
N ASN A 354 3.99 13.43 -3.07
CA ASN A 354 5.28 14.12 -3.18
C ASN A 354 6.35 13.35 -3.95
N GLU A 355 6.10 13.09 -5.23
CA GLU A 355 7.02 12.39 -6.16
C GLU A 355 7.27 10.93 -5.77
N SER A 356 6.37 10.34 -4.98
CA SER A 356 6.43 8.93 -4.62
C SER A 356 6.08 8.03 -5.80
N THR A 357 6.52 6.77 -5.73
CA THR A 357 6.17 5.75 -6.72
C THR A 357 5.49 4.58 -6.05
N PHE A 358 4.33 4.19 -6.57
CA PHE A 358 3.70 2.91 -6.24
C PHE A 358 3.66 1.98 -7.46
N LEU A 359 4.15 0.76 -7.27
CA LEU A 359 4.11 -0.30 -8.27
C LEU A 359 3.52 -1.57 -7.64
N ILE A 360 2.45 -2.08 -8.24
CA ILE A 360 1.92 -3.40 -7.89
C ILE A 360 1.89 -4.31 -9.11
N ASP A 361 2.40 -5.54 -8.97
CA ASP A 361 2.16 -6.65 -9.89
C ASP A 361 1.25 -7.64 -9.16
N GLY A 362 -0.04 -7.62 -9.49
CA GLY A 362 -1.09 -8.32 -8.75
C GLY A 362 -2.44 -7.61 -8.74
N VAL A 363 -3.32 -8.03 -7.82
CA VAL A 363 -4.66 -7.45 -7.67
C VAL A 363 -4.64 -6.37 -6.59
N LEU A 364 -5.07 -5.16 -6.94
CA LEU A 364 -5.39 -4.09 -5.99
C LEU A 364 -6.90 -4.05 -5.76
N SER A 365 -7.34 -4.23 -4.53
CA SER A 365 -8.75 -4.14 -4.16
C SER A 365 -8.99 -3.09 -3.08
N ALA A 366 -9.93 -2.19 -3.30
CA ALA A 366 -10.45 -1.26 -2.31
C ALA A 366 -11.95 -1.54 -2.10
N LEU A 367 -12.33 -1.92 -0.88
CA LEU A 367 -13.71 -2.30 -0.54
C LEU A 367 -14.24 -1.47 0.63
N ASN A 368 -15.55 -1.56 0.89
CA ASN A 368 -16.28 -0.77 1.88
C ASN A 368 -16.02 0.74 1.71
N TYR A 369 -15.75 1.47 2.79
CA TYR A 369 -15.46 2.91 2.75
C TYR A 369 -13.96 3.21 2.66
N SER A 370 -13.15 2.26 2.17
CA SER A 370 -11.71 2.47 2.04
C SER A 370 -11.39 3.54 1.00
N ARG A 371 -10.20 4.13 1.14
CA ARG A 371 -9.79 5.27 0.32
C ARG A 371 -8.35 5.15 -0.15
N ILE A 372 -8.14 5.34 -1.44
CA ILE A 372 -6.83 5.50 -2.07
C ILE A 372 -6.73 6.93 -2.60
N ASP A 373 -5.69 7.66 -2.17
CA ASP A 373 -5.37 9.00 -2.62
C ASP A 373 -3.97 9.02 -3.25
N ILE A 374 -3.86 9.58 -4.46
CA ILE A 374 -2.59 9.73 -5.17
C ILE A 374 -2.42 11.21 -5.52
N VAL A 375 -1.35 11.83 -5.03
CA VAL A 375 -1.10 13.26 -5.18
C VAL A 375 0.31 13.51 -5.69
N ASN A 376 0.47 14.16 -6.85
CA ASN A 376 1.80 14.50 -7.39
C ASN A 376 2.80 13.32 -7.39
N SER A 377 2.37 12.14 -7.84
CA SER A 377 3.12 10.88 -7.70
C SER A 377 2.98 9.99 -8.93
N GLN A 378 3.68 8.85 -8.96
CA GLN A 378 3.51 7.80 -9.96
C GLN A 378 2.75 6.62 -9.39
N PHE A 379 1.88 6.03 -10.21
CA PHE A 379 1.18 4.82 -9.88
C PHE A 379 1.13 3.89 -11.09
N THR A 380 1.54 2.64 -10.90
CA THR A 380 1.42 1.60 -11.91
C THR A 380 0.90 0.32 -11.27
N THR A 381 -0.14 -0.26 -11.87
CA THR A 381 -0.52 -1.65 -11.60
C THR A 381 -0.30 -2.51 -12.85
N ILE A 382 0.17 -3.73 -12.64
CA ILE A 382 0.21 -4.82 -13.60
C ILE A 382 -0.75 -5.88 -13.06
N GLY A 383 -2.02 -5.83 -13.48
CA GLY A 383 -3.08 -6.65 -12.89
C GLY A 383 -4.41 -5.92 -12.77
N HIS A 384 -5.29 -6.43 -11.91
CA HIS A 384 -6.63 -5.89 -11.74
C HIS A 384 -6.66 -4.75 -10.73
N VAL A 385 -7.47 -3.72 -11.00
CA VAL A 385 -7.87 -2.72 -10.01
C VAL A 385 -9.37 -2.85 -9.78
N LEU A 386 -9.75 -3.12 -8.54
CA LEU A 386 -11.10 -3.40 -8.13
C LEU A 386 -11.50 -2.40 -7.03
N VAL A 387 -12.51 -1.57 -7.29
CA VAL A 387 -13.02 -0.60 -6.33
C VAL A 387 -14.51 -0.86 -6.11
N TYR A 388 -14.87 -1.19 -4.89
CA TYR A 388 -16.20 -1.70 -4.54
C TYR A 388 -16.76 -1.05 -3.27
N GLN A 389 -18.08 -1.13 -3.12
CA GLN A 389 -18.81 -0.95 -1.85
C GLN A 389 -18.65 0.44 -1.18
N ASN A 390 -18.75 1.52 -1.95
CA ASN A 390 -18.52 2.93 -1.55
C ASN A 390 -17.04 3.35 -1.44
N ALA A 391 -16.10 2.50 -1.88
CA ALA A 391 -14.69 2.84 -1.82
C ALA A 391 -14.35 3.96 -2.81
N LYS A 392 -13.29 4.70 -2.50
CA LYS A 392 -12.85 5.86 -3.27
C LYS A 392 -11.43 5.70 -3.76
N PHE A 393 -11.22 5.97 -5.04
CA PHE A 393 -9.92 6.06 -5.66
C PHE A 393 -9.77 7.45 -6.27
N LEU A 394 -8.96 8.31 -5.66
CA LEU A 394 -8.84 9.71 -6.01
C LEU A 394 -7.40 10.02 -6.47
N VAL A 395 -7.27 10.64 -7.63
CA VAL A 395 -5.97 10.96 -8.24
C VAL A 395 -5.90 12.43 -8.60
N PHE A 396 -4.84 13.10 -8.14
CA PHE A 396 -4.60 14.53 -8.32
C PHE A 396 -3.16 14.78 -8.78
N ASP A 397 -3.00 15.52 -9.88
CA ASP A 397 -1.69 15.94 -10.41
C ASP A 397 -0.69 14.77 -10.60
N CYS A 398 -1.19 13.59 -10.96
CA CYS A 398 -0.40 12.39 -11.17
C CYS A 398 0.24 12.40 -12.56
N PHE A 399 1.56 12.40 -12.59
CA PHE A 399 2.31 12.48 -13.85
C PHE A 399 2.42 11.13 -14.57
N LYS A 400 2.08 10.01 -13.91
CA LYS A 400 2.00 8.69 -14.53
C LYS A 400 1.02 7.79 -13.78
N LEU A 401 -0.16 7.55 -14.35
CA LEU A 401 -1.17 6.61 -13.85
C LEU A 401 -1.43 5.52 -14.91
N ASN A 402 -0.85 4.34 -14.71
CA ASN A 402 -0.90 3.26 -15.69
C ASN A 402 -1.51 1.99 -15.11
N PHE A 403 -2.59 1.51 -15.71
CA PHE A 403 -3.18 0.21 -15.41
C PHE A 403 -2.92 -0.75 -16.57
N ILE A 404 -2.09 -1.75 -16.33
CA ILE A 404 -1.58 -2.65 -17.36
C ILE A 404 -2.21 -4.02 -17.15
N LYS A 405 -2.88 -4.53 -18.20
CA LYS A 405 -3.60 -5.81 -18.27
C LYS A 405 -4.92 -5.83 -17.49
N TYR A 406 -5.84 -6.65 -18.00
CA TYR A 406 -7.12 -7.04 -17.43
C TYR A 406 -8.20 -5.94 -17.30
N ILE A 407 -8.53 -5.49 -16.09
CA ILE A 407 -9.79 -4.80 -15.79
C ILE A 407 -9.58 -3.72 -14.71
N LEU A 408 -10.08 -2.52 -14.98
CA LEU A 408 -10.48 -1.53 -13.97
C LEU A 408 -11.99 -1.69 -13.72
N GLY A 409 -12.35 -2.26 -12.56
CA GLY A 409 -13.73 -2.54 -12.19
C GLY A 409 -14.20 -1.64 -11.06
N LEU A 410 -15.29 -0.90 -11.29
CA LEU A 410 -15.98 -0.13 -10.27
C LEU A 410 -17.39 -0.70 -10.05
N ALA A 411 -17.78 -1.01 -8.82
CA ALA A 411 -19.18 -1.32 -8.51
C ALA A 411 -19.62 -0.88 -7.10
N ASP A 412 -20.90 -1.05 -6.81
CA ASP A 412 -21.53 -0.78 -5.52
C ASP A 412 -21.23 0.64 -4.98
N ASN A 413 -21.57 1.67 -5.75
CA ASN A 413 -21.35 3.09 -5.42
C ASN A 413 -19.87 3.50 -5.33
N ALA A 414 -18.95 2.70 -5.87
CA ALA A 414 -17.54 3.08 -5.95
C ALA A 414 -17.30 4.34 -6.78
N VAL A 415 -16.32 5.15 -6.36
CA VAL A 415 -15.94 6.38 -7.05
C VAL A 415 -14.47 6.32 -7.45
N PHE A 416 -14.20 6.53 -8.72
CA PHE A 416 -12.87 6.75 -9.26
C PHE A 416 -12.81 8.16 -9.87
N GLN A 417 -11.94 9.01 -9.34
CA GLN A 417 -11.78 10.39 -9.81
C GLN A 417 -10.34 10.65 -10.22
N VAL A 418 -10.18 11.26 -11.40
CA VAL A 418 -8.89 11.69 -11.95
C VAL A 418 -8.94 13.19 -12.21
N GLU A 419 -8.03 13.93 -11.62
CA GLU A 419 -7.86 15.37 -11.84
C GLU A 419 -6.44 15.68 -12.34
N LYS A 420 -6.32 16.50 -13.38
CA LYS A 420 -5.05 17.01 -13.92
C LYS A 420 -4.00 15.92 -14.16
N SER A 421 -4.45 14.77 -14.64
CA SER A 421 -3.61 13.58 -14.76
C SER A 421 -3.88 12.84 -16.07
N LYS A 422 -2.95 11.95 -16.43
CA LYS A 422 -3.11 11.03 -17.56
C LYS A 422 -3.34 9.62 -17.05
N LEU A 423 -4.55 9.09 -17.28
CA LEU A 423 -4.94 7.71 -16.99
C LEU A 423 -4.81 6.86 -18.27
N GLN A 424 -3.91 5.87 -18.24
CA GLN A 424 -3.82 4.84 -19.28
C GLN A 424 -4.31 3.50 -18.74
N VAL A 425 -5.29 2.88 -19.40
CA VAL A 425 -5.82 1.55 -19.06
C VAL A 425 -5.62 0.62 -20.25
N ASP A 426 -4.59 -0.23 -20.20
CA ASP A 426 -4.34 -1.30 -21.17
C ASP A 426 -5.15 -2.55 -20.80
N GLY A 427 -6.47 -2.43 -20.95
CA GLY A 427 -7.46 -3.41 -20.53
C GLY A 427 -8.88 -2.90 -20.75
N LEU A 428 -9.81 -3.32 -19.89
CA LEU A 428 -11.22 -2.92 -19.94
C LEU A 428 -11.58 -2.03 -18.74
N ILE A 429 -12.52 -1.10 -18.94
CA ILE A 429 -13.17 -0.37 -17.84
C ILE A 429 -14.61 -0.87 -17.73
N THR A 430 -15.01 -1.29 -16.52
CA THR A 430 -16.38 -1.69 -16.22
C THR A 430 -16.93 -0.88 -15.06
N LEU A 431 -18.06 -0.20 -15.29
CA LEU A 431 -18.79 0.57 -14.29
C LEU A 431 -20.14 -0.10 -14.03
N ASN A 432 -20.37 -0.55 -12.80
CA ASN A 432 -21.61 -1.19 -12.38
C ASN A 432 -22.19 -0.57 -11.11
N ASP A 433 -23.47 -0.84 -10.84
CA ASP A 433 -24.18 -0.60 -9.58
C ASP A 433 -23.90 0.78 -8.95
N ASN A 434 -24.35 1.85 -9.61
CA ASN A 434 -24.21 3.26 -9.19
C ASN A 434 -22.76 3.76 -9.06
N SER A 435 -21.79 3.10 -9.69
CA SER A 435 -20.40 3.54 -9.66
C SER A 435 -20.16 4.73 -10.59
N ARG A 436 -19.04 5.45 -10.36
CA ARG A 436 -18.68 6.63 -11.15
C ARG A 436 -17.20 6.68 -11.48
N LEU A 437 -16.90 6.86 -12.76
CA LEU A 437 -15.59 7.32 -13.24
C LEU A 437 -15.70 8.80 -13.63
N ALA A 438 -14.92 9.67 -12.98
CA ALA A 438 -14.92 11.11 -13.24
C ALA A 438 -13.53 11.60 -13.67
N LEU A 439 -13.48 12.34 -14.77
CA LEU A 439 -12.27 12.94 -15.34
C LEU A 439 -12.40 14.45 -15.30
N TYR A 440 -11.41 15.13 -14.73
CA TYR A 440 -11.34 16.58 -14.61
C TYR A 440 -10.00 17.08 -15.14
N GLU A 441 -10.00 17.91 -16.18
CA GLU A 441 -8.76 18.44 -16.77
C GLU A 441 -7.73 17.33 -17.09
N SER A 442 -8.20 16.16 -17.53
CA SER A 442 -7.42 14.92 -17.57
C SER A 442 -7.42 14.27 -18.96
N GLU A 443 -6.54 13.30 -19.16
CA GLU A 443 -6.52 12.46 -20.35
C GLU A 443 -6.80 11.00 -19.99
N LEU A 444 -7.75 10.36 -20.66
CA LEU A 444 -8.01 8.92 -20.60
C LEU A 444 -7.59 8.26 -21.92
N ILE A 445 -6.72 7.25 -21.85
CA ILE A 445 -6.33 6.42 -22.99
C ILE A 445 -6.64 4.96 -22.68
N ILE A 446 -7.47 4.34 -23.50
CA ILE A 446 -7.85 2.93 -23.37
C ILE A 446 -7.84 2.21 -24.72
N PRO A 447 -6.94 1.25 -24.94
CA PRO A 447 -6.98 0.38 -26.12
C PRO A 447 -8.20 -0.55 -26.16
N GLY A 448 -8.73 -0.94 -25.00
CA GLY A 448 -9.91 -1.81 -24.88
C GLY A 448 -11.24 -1.04 -24.83
N ASP A 449 -12.25 -1.71 -24.27
CA ASP A 449 -13.63 -1.22 -24.19
C ASP A 449 -13.98 -0.59 -22.82
N ILE A 450 -14.98 0.29 -22.83
CA ILE A 450 -15.64 0.83 -21.64
C ILE A 450 -17.08 0.32 -21.62
N THR A 451 -17.49 -0.34 -20.53
CA THR A 451 -18.87 -0.80 -20.30
C THR A 451 -19.47 -0.09 -19.09
N ILE A 452 -20.68 0.47 -19.24
CA ILE A 452 -21.35 1.27 -18.20
C ILE A 452 -22.77 0.71 -18.01
N GLN A 453 -23.09 0.23 -16.81
CA GLN A 453 -24.36 -0.43 -16.48
C GLN A 453 -24.93 0.04 -15.14
N ASN A 454 -26.19 -0.33 -14.87
CA ASN A 454 -26.85 -0.20 -13.57
C ASN A 454 -26.65 1.17 -12.90
N GLU A 455 -27.17 2.24 -13.53
CA GLU A 455 -27.13 3.61 -12.99
C GLU A 455 -25.72 4.22 -12.82
N SER A 456 -24.69 3.57 -13.38
CA SER A 456 -23.32 4.07 -13.32
C SER A 456 -23.06 5.23 -14.31
N THR A 457 -22.03 6.02 -14.03
CA THR A 457 -21.73 7.22 -14.80
C THR A 457 -20.26 7.31 -15.22
N LEU A 458 -20.03 7.56 -16.52
CA LEU A 458 -18.79 8.14 -17.00
C LEU A 458 -18.96 9.67 -17.12
N TYR A 459 -18.17 10.43 -16.38
CA TYR A 459 -18.18 11.89 -16.38
C TYR A 459 -16.84 12.45 -16.85
N SER A 460 -16.87 13.42 -17.76
CA SER A 460 -15.68 14.07 -18.32
C SER A 460 -15.86 15.58 -18.36
N GLU A 461 -14.93 16.32 -17.77
CA GLU A 461 -14.91 17.79 -17.80
C GLU A 461 -13.51 18.30 -18.19
N ASN A 462 -13.45 19.20 -19.19
CA ASN A 462 -12.20 19.77 -19.71
C ASN A 462 -11.14 18.70 -20.06
N SER A 463 -11.58 17.53 -20.52
CA SER A 463 -10.73 16.33 -20.60
C SER A 463 -10.65 15.76 -22.03
N ASN A 464 -9.65 14.93 -22.30
CA ASN A 464 -9.50 14.19 -23.55
C ASN A 464 -9.70 12.69 -23.31
N VAL A 465 -10.57 12.06 -24.08
CA VAL A 465 -10.93 10.64 -23.96
C VAL A 465 -10.65 9.94 -25.29
N LEU A 466 -9.64 9.08 -25.30
CA LEU A 466 -9.25 8.25 -26.43
C LEU A 466 -9.56 6.78 -26.14
N VAL A 467 -10.50 6.21 -26.88
CA VAL A 467 -10.92 4.81 -26.76
C VAL A 467 -10.65 4.11 -28.09
N GLN A 468 -9.76 3.11 -28.14
CA GLN A 468 -9.56 2.33 -29.37
C GLN A 468 -10.63 1.24 -29.52
N GLY A 469 -11.13 0.71 -28.41
CA GLY A 469 -12.30 -0.15 -28.40
C GLY A 469 -13.60 0.65 -28.49
N SER A 470 -14.66 0.09 -27.91
CA SER A 470 -16.01 0.65 -27.89
C SER A 470 -16.36 1.21 -26.51
N ILE A 471 -17.25 2.20 -26.49
CA ILE A 471 -17.96 2.63 -25.27
C ILE A 471 -19.39 2.12 -25.39
N LEU A 472 -19.80 1.22 -24.51
CA LEU A 472 -21.16 0.68 -24.43
C LEU A 472 -21.79 1.11 -23.11
N SER A 473 -22.79 1.98 -23.19
CA SER A 473 -23.49 2.51 -22.03
C SER A 473 -24.95 2.09 -22.01
N GLU A 474 -25.34 1.37 -20.96
CA GLU A 474 -26.72 1.16 -20.53
C GLU A 474 -27.22 2.24 -19.56
N SER A 475 -26.37 3.22 -19.24
CA SER A 475 -26.64 4.26 -18.27
C SER A 475 -26.09 5.62 -18.73
N MET A 476 -25.30 6.33 -17.92
CA MET A 476 -24.97 7.74 -18.17
C MET A 476 -23.54 7.94 -18.69
N ILE A 477 -23.42 8.70 -19.79
CA ILE A 477 -22.18 9.35 -20.21
C ILE A 477 -22.46 10.85 -20.22
N LEU A 478 -21.67 11.62 -19.48
CA LEU A 478 -21.80 13.07 -19.37
C LEU A 478 -20.46 13.72 -19.67
N SER A 479 -20.45 14.64 -20.64
CA SER A 479 -19.25 15.31 -21.11
C SER A 479 -19.44 16.80 -21.19
N ASN A 480 -18.52 17.57 -20.62
CA ASN A 480 -18.48 19.02 -20.68
C ASN A 480 -17.09 19.49 -21.15
N ASN A 481 -17.03 20.39 -22.14
CA ASN A 481 -15.77 20.98 -22.63
C ASN A 481 -14.69 19.93 -22.98
N SER A 482 -15.08 18.75 -23.46
CA SER A 482 -14.17 17.60 -23.60
C SER A 482 -14.06 17.14 -25.05
N ILE A 483 -13.04 16.32 -25.33
CA ILE A 483 -12.83 15.70 -26.63
C ILE A 483 -12.94 14.19 -26.48
N PHE A 484 -13.76 13.55 -27.31
CA PHE A 484 -13.91 12.11 -27.38
C PHE A 484 -13.47 11.63 -28.77
N ASN A 485 -12.49 10.72 -28.79
CA ASN A 485 -12.04 10.04 -30.01
C ASN A 485 -12.21 8.53 -29.80
N ILE A 486 -13.20 7.94 -30.48
CA ILE A 486 -13.62 6.55 -30.28
C ILE A 486 -13.37 5.80 -31.59
N GLN A 487 -12.41 4.87 -31.60
CA GLN A 487 -12.11 4.10 -32.80
C GLN A 487 -13.12 2.97 -33.03
N GLY A 488 -13.58 2.33 -31.95
CA GLY A 488 -14.68 1.38 -31.99
C GLY A 488 -16.04 2.09 -31.96
N SER A 489 -17.04 1.43 -31.36
CA SER A 489 -18.42 1.93 -31.38
C SER A 489 -18.72 2.80 -30.16
N LEU A 490 -19.58 3.81 -30.33
CA LEU A 490 -20.26 4.50 -29.23
C LEU A 490 -21.70 4.01 -29.15
N GLY A 491 -22.07 3.35 -28.06
CA GLY A 491 -23.40 2.79 -27.84
C GLY A 491 -24.11 3.40 -26.63
N THR A 492 -25.33 3.88 -26.85
CA THR A 492 -26.27 4.37 -25.83
C THR A 492 -27.51 3.46 -25.85
N ARG A 493 -27.63 2.57 -24.86
CA ARG A 493 -28.69 1.56 -24.73
C ARG A 493 -29.60 1.92 -23.56
N SER A 494 -30.83 2.36 -23.79
CA SER A 494 -31.77 2.75 -22.71
C SER A 494 -31.32 3.88 -21.75
N GLY A 495 -30.06 4.30 -21.79
CA GLY A 495 -29.48 5.36 -20.96
C GLY A 495 -29.39 6.72 -21.67
N ILE A 496 -28.57 7.61 -21.11
CA ILE A 496 -28.38 8.99 -21.61
C ILE A 496 -26.89 9.20 -21.90
N THR A 497 -26.58 9.66 -23.11
CA THR A 497 -25.25 10.14 -23.48
C THR A 497 -25.36 11.62 -23.82
N SER A 498 -24.68 12.48 -23.08
CA SER A 498 -24.79 13.93 -23.19
C SER A 498 -23.42 14.57 -23.39
N PHE A 499 -23.31 15.35 -24.46
CA PHE A 499 -22.13 16.15 -24.79
C PHE A 499 -22.50 17.63 -24.78
N HIS A 500 -21.78 18.41 -23.97
CA HIS A 500 -21.89 19.86 -23.88
C HIS A 500 -20.55 20.52 -24.23
N ASN A 501 -20.57 21.49 -25.14
CA ASN A 501 -19.36 22.18 -25.62
C ASN A 501 -18.19 21.23 -25.94
N SER A 502 -18.47 20.07 -26.51
CA SER A 502 -17.53 18.96 -26.68
C SER A 502 -17.33 18.61 -28.15
N THR A 503 -16.23 17.92 -28.46
CA THR A 503 -16.00 17.33 -29.79
C THR A 503 -16.00 15.82 -29.69
N VAL A 504 -16.76 15.14 -30.55
CA VAL A 504 -16.93 13.69 -30.52
C VAL A 504 -16.68 13.15 -31.92
N ASN A 505 -15.64 12.33 -32.06
CA ASN A 505 -15.31 11.63 -33.28
C ASN A 505 -15.49 10.12 -33.04
N VAL A 506 -16.41 9.51 -33.77
CA VAL A 506 -16.68 8.08 -33.72
C VAL A 506 -16.27 7.48 -35.05
N ASN A 507 -15.18 6.72 -35.05
CA ASN A 507 -14.73 6.03 -36.25
C ASN A 507 -15.40 4.67 -36.42
N GLY A 508 -16.00 4.08 -35.39
CA GLY A 508 -16.84 2.89 -35.50
C GLY A 508 -18.33 3.24 -35.57
N ASN A 509 -19.19 2.37 -35.04
CA ASN A 509 -20.64 2.60 -35.11
C ASN A 509 -21.13 3.56 -34.02
N LEU A 510 -22.09 4.42 -34.36
CA LEU A 510 -22.86 5.17 -33.36
C LEU A 510 -24.23 4.50 -33.16
N LEU A 511 -24.49 3.92 -32.00
CA LEU A 511 -25.67 3.12 -31.74
C LEU A 511 -26.54 3.79 -30.65
N VAL A 512 -27.71 4.29 -31.02
CA VAL A 512 -28.68 4.85 -30.06
C VAL A 512 -29.89 3.91 -30.01
N LEU A 513 -29.87 2.98 -29.07
CA LEU A 513 -30.80 1.85 -28.97
C LEU A 513 -31.72 2.02 -27.77
N GLY A 514 -32.87 2.68 -27.97
CA GLY A 514 -33.84 2.96 -26.89
C GLY A 514 -33.38 4.00 -25.85
N GLY A 515 -32.14 4.51 -25.98
CA GLY A 515 -31.60 5.60 -25.17
C GLY A 515 -31.70 6.96 -25.84
N VAL A 516 -31.04 7.96 -25.24
CA VAL A 516 -31.03 9.34 -25.70
C VAL A 516 -29.59 9.83 -25.88
N LEU A 517 -29.28 10.35 -27.07
CA LEU A 517 -28.05 11.08 -27.34
C LEU A 517 -28.35 12.58 -27.40
N LEU A 518 -27.74 13.36 -26.51
CA LEU A 518 -27.85 14.81 -26.43
C LEU A 518 -26.50 15.43 -26.82
N SER A 519 -26.50 16.38 -27.75
CA SER A 519 -25.32 17.10 -28.21
C SER A 519 -25.64 18.59 -28.25
N THR A 520 -25.24 19.34 -27.24
CA THR A 520 -25.45 20.80 -27.15
C THR A 520 -24.12 21.51 -27.32
N THR A 521 -24.09 22.53 -28.18
CA THR A 521 -22.87 23.30 -28.52
C THR A 521 -21.68 22.41 -28.89
N SER A 522 -21.96 21.21 -29.41
CA SER A 522 -20.98 20.14 -29.59
C SER A 522 -20.91 19.71 -31.05
N ASN A 523 -19.75 19.19 -31.44
CA ASN A 523 -19.52 18.65 -32.78
C ASN A 523 -19.46 17.12 -32.71
N VAL A 524 -20.37 16.44 -33.40
CA VAL A 524 -20.41 14.98 -33.48
C VAL A 524 -20.14 14.56 -34.92
N THR A 525 -19.06 13.80 -35.13
CA THR A 525 -18.69 13.26 -36.44
C THR A 525 -18.66 11.73 -36.37
N VAL A 526 -19.32 11.06 -37.31
CA VAL A 526 -19.27 9.60 -37.47
C VAL A 526 -18.63 9.27 -38.81
N GLN A 527 -17.53 8.51 -38.80
CA GLN A 527 -16.71 8.21 -39.99
C GLN A 527 -16.81 6.75 -40.42
N ASN A 528 -16.96 6.52 -41.73
CA ASN A 528 -16.81 5.23 -42.42
C ASN A 528 -17.65 4.05 -41.88
N ASN A 529 -18.68 4.30 -41.08
CA ASN A 529 -19.41 3.24 -40.35
C ASN A 529 -20.91 3.52 -40.21
N VAL A 530 -21.62 2.62 -39.51
CA VAL A 530 -23.07 2.64 -39.40
C VAL A 530 -23.51 3.35 -38.12
N THR A 531 -24.28 4.42 -38.27
CA THR A 531 -25.10 4.99 -37.20
C THR A 531 -26.48 4.31 -37.21
N VAL A 532 -26.92 3.75 -36.08
CA VAL A 532 -28.27 3.17 -35.94
C VAL A 532 -29.03 3.92 -34.86
N VAL A 533 -30.20 4.44 -35.20
CA VAL A 533 -31.05 5.21 -34.29
C VAL A 533 -32.42 4.54 -34.16
N LEU A 534 -32.65 3.95 -32.98
CA LEU A 534 -33.93 3.43 -32.50
C LEU A 534 -34.48 4.26 -31.33
N GLY A 535 -33.67 5.16 -30.77
CA GLY A 535 -34.04 6.10 -29.71
C GLY A 535 -34.12 7.54 -30.21
N LEU A 536 -33.70 8.49 -29.36
CA LEU A 536 -33.72 9.93 -29.66
C LEU A 536 -32.31 10.48 -29.83
N VAL A 537 -32.10 11.28 -30.88
CA VAL A 537 -30.90 12.13 -31.03
C VAL A 537 -31.34 13.59 -31.03
N LEU A 538 -30.82 14.38 -30.09
CA LEU A 538 -30.99 15.84 -30.05
C LEU A 538 -29.63 16.50 -30.28
N ALA A 539 -29.49 17.20 -31.41
CA ALA A 539 -28.36 18.06 -31.68
C ALA A 539 -28.80 19.52 -31.62
N GLN A 540 -28.09 20.32 -30.85
CA GLN A 540 -28.39 21.72 -30.61
C GLN A 540 -27.13 22.58 -30.68
N ASP A 541 -27.19 23.73 -31.37
CA ASP A 541 -26.15 24.78 -31.38
C ASP A 541 -24.75 24.28 -31.82
N GLY A 542 -24.68 23.22 -32.63
CA GLY A 542 -23.42 22.53 -32.96
C GLY A 542 -23.43 21.90 -34.34
N SER A 543 -22.69 20.81 -34.53
CA SER A 543 -22.67 20.06 -35.79
C SER A 543 -22.89 18.56 -35.59
N PHE A 544 -23.57 17.93 -36.55
CA PHE A 544 -23.77 16.49 -36.62
C PHE A 544 -23.47 16.02 -38.04
N ILE A 545 -22.35 15.31 -38.20
CA ILE A 545 -21.74 15.00 -39.49
C ILE A 545 -21.66 13.48 -39.65
N ILE A 546 -22.19 12.99 -40.78
CA ILE A 546 -21.99 11.62 -41.24
C ILE A 546 -21.02 11.67 -42.43
N GLU A 547 -19.85 11.07 -42.28
CA GLU A 547 -18.79 11.10 -43.29
C GLU A 547 -18.49 9.69 -43.80
N ASN A 548 -18.76 9.42 -45.08
CA ASN A 548 -18.58 8.11 -45.74
C ASN A 548 -19.26 6.91 -45.05
N GLY A 549 -20.17 7.17 -44.08
CA GLY A 549 -20.88 6.16 -43.30
C GLY A 549 -22.34 6.00 -43.71
N SER A 550 -23.14 5.35 -42.88
CA SER A 550 -24.60 5.29 -43.08
C SER A 550 -25.37 5.61 -41.81
N LEU A 551 -26.39 6.46 -41.86
CA LEU A 551 -27.34 6.70 -40.79
C LEU A 551 -28.63 5.93 -41.05
N ASN A 552 -28.96 4.96 -40.20
CA ASN A 552 -30.17 4.14 -40.28
C ASN A 552 -31.13 4.50 -39.14
N MET A 553 -32.20 5.23 -39.46
CA MET A 553 -33.28 5.57 -38.54
C MET A 553 -34.47 4.66 -38.79
N VAL A 554 -34.70 3.67 -37.92
CA VAL A 554 -35.79 2.68 -38.11
C VAL A 554 -37.04 3.08 -37.33
N GLN A 555 -36.87 3.53 -36.08
CA GLN A 555 -37.95 3.93 -35.17
C GLN A 555 -37.59 5.15 -34.30
N GLY A 556 -36.44 5.77 -34.58
CA GLY A 556 -35.94 6.92 -33.83
C GLY A 556 -36.25 8.26 -34.48
N ILE A 557 -36.07 9.33 -33.71
CA ILE A 557 -36.25 10.71 -34.16
C ILE A 557 -34.92 11.45 -34.06
N LEU A 558 -34.64 12.28 -35.06
CA LEU A 558 -33.48 13.18 -35.10
C LEU A 558 -33.99 14.63 -34.97
N HIS A 559 -33.67 15.28 -33.86
CA HIS A 559 -34.01 16.68 -33.61
C HIS A 559 -32.76 17.54 -33.84
N LEU A 560 -32.86 18.49 -34.76
CA LEU A 560 -31.78 19.39 -35.14
C LEU A 560 -32.19 20.83 -34.82
N ASN A 561 -31.55 21.47 -33.84
CA ASN A 561 -31.86 22.83 -33.42
C ASN A 561 -30.66 23.76 -33.57
N ASN A 562 -30.76 24.80 -34.40
CA ASN A 562 -29.63 25.68 -34.71
C ASN A 562 -28.33 24.89 -34.98
N THR A 563 -28.45 23.79 -35.75
CA THR A 563 -27.39 22.79 -35.92
C THR A 563 -26.94 22.72 -37.37
N GLN A 564 -25.67 22.43 -37.61
CA GLN A 564 -25.18 22.03 -38.93
C GLN A 564 -25.28 20.51 -39.07
N PHE A 565 -26.27 20.04 -39.83
CA PHE A 565 -26.33 18.63 -40.23
C PHE A 565 -25.72 18.44 -41.61
N LYS A 566 -24.75 17.52 -41.72
CA LYS A 566 -24.07 17.23 -43.00
C LYS A 566 -23.97 15.73 -43.26
N ASN A 567 -24.53 15.28 -44.37
CA ASN A 567 -24.23 13.96 -44.94
C ASN A 567 -23.16 14.11 -46.02
N SER A 568 -21.90 13.83 -45.68
CA SER A 568 -20.75 13.97 -46.58
C SER A 568 -20.39 12.61 -47.18
N HIS A 569 -20.87 12.34 -48.40
CA HIS A 569 -20.66 11.08 -49.13
C HIS A 569 -21.17 9.81 -48.42
N GLY A 570 -22.01 9.94 -47.39
CA GLY A 570 -22.63 8.82 -46.68
C GLY A 570 -24.02 8.45 -47.20
N VAL A 571 -24.70 7.54 -46.51
CA VAL A 571 -26.08 7.11 -46.83
C VAL A 571 -27.01 7.29 -45.62
N VAL A 572 -28.01 8.14 -45.72
CA VAL A 572 -29.00 8.34 -44.66
C VAL A 572 -30.32 7.68 -45.05
N TYR A 573 -30.74 6.66 -44.29
CA TYR A 573 -32.09 6.11 -44.31
C TYR A 573 -32.87 6.76 -43.16
N ALA A 574 -33.65 7.78 -43.50
CA ALA A 574 -34.34 8.60 -42.51
C ALA A 574 -35.83 8.26 -42.45
N ALA A 575 -36.32 8.01 -41.23
CA ALA A 575 -37.73 8.10 -40.88
C ALA A 575 -38.11 9.59 -40.74
N ASP A 576 -38.41 10.06 -39.52
CA ASP A 576 -38.75 11.46 -39.27
C ASP A 576 -37.52 12.27 -38.82
N ILE A 577 -37.32 13.44 -39.45
CA ILE A 577 -36.33 14.43 -39.05
C ILE A 577 -37.06 15.71 -38.64
N GLU A 578 -36.82 16.17 -37.42
CA GLU A 578 -37.33 17.43 -36.90
C GLU A 578 -36.24 18.50 -36.97
N ILE A 579 -36.58 19.64 -37.58
CA ILE A 579 -35.65 20.74 -37.82
C ILE A 579 -36.19 22.00 -37.13
N TYR A 580 -35.37 22.68 -36.32
CA TYR A 580 -35.69 23.96 -35.70
C TYR A 580 -34.85 25.09 -36.32
N ALA A 581 -35.31 26.33 -36.14
CA ALA A 581 -34.75 27.52 -36.79
C ALA A 581 -33.22 27.63 -36.59
N GLY A 582 -32.53 28.13 -37.62
CA GLY A 582 -31.07 28.24 -37.65
C GLY A 582 -30.34 26.96 -38.11
N THR A 583 -31.07 25.86 -38.33
CA THR A 583 -30.45 24.60 -38.80
C THR A 583 -30.10 24.66 -40.28
N THR A 584 -28.86 24.30 -40.60
CA THR A 584 -28.39 24.10 -41.97
C THR A 584 -28.30 22.61 -42.27
N PHE A 585 -28.97 22.14 -43.33
CA PHE A 585 -28.96 20.75 -43.74
C PHE A 585 -28.30 20.63 -45.10
N VAL A 586 -27.16 19.92 -45.17
CA VAL A 586 -26.44 19.67 -46.44
C VAL A 586 -26.35 18.17 -46.73
N ASN A 587 -26.77 17.76 -47.92
CA ASN A 587 -26.58 16.42 -48.44
C ASN A 587 -25.63 16.39 -49.64
N ASP A 588 -24.49 15.74 -49.46
CA ASP A 588 -23.49 15.43 -50.50
C ASP A 588 -23.31 13.90 -50.67
N GLY A 589 -24.18 13.11 -50.03
CA GLY A 589 -24.23 11.67 -50.15
C GLY A 589 -25.57 11.21 -50.72
N LYS A 590 -26.08 10.09 -50.21
CA LYS A 590 -27.42 9.58 -50.52
C LYS A 590 -28.35 9.76 -49.32
N ILE A 591 -29.57 10.25 -49.56
CA ILE A 591 -30.67 10.21 -48.60
C ILE A 591 -31.78 9.34 -49.18
N VAL A 592 -32.32 8.45 -48.37
CA VAL A 592 -33.54 7.68 -48.62
C VAL A 592 -34.52 8.06 -47.52
N LEU A 593 -35.50 8.88 -47.87
CA LEU A 593 -36.52 9.38 -46.96
C LEU A 593 -37.74 8.46 -47.03
N SER A 594 -38.06 7.82 -45.90
CA SER A 594 -39.23 6.96 -45.75
C SER A 594 -40.38 7.60 -44.98
N SER A 595 -40.19 8.81 -44.43
CA SER A 595 -41.26 9.57 -43.74
C SER A 595 -41.14 11.08 -44.03
N ASN A 596 -41.02 11.95 -43.02
CA ASN A 596 -41.13 13.40 -43.15
C ASN A 596 -39.86 14.15 -42.72
N ILE A 597 -39.71 15.38 -43.23
CA ILE A 597 -38.79 16.39 -42.71
C ILE A 597 -39.66 17.59 -42.28
N MET A 598 -39.78 17.81 -40.98
CA MET A 598 -40.77 18.74 -40.42
C MET A 598 -40.10 19.85 -39.61
N PRO A 599 -40.56 21.11 -39.69
CA PRO A 599 -40.19 22.14 -38.74
C PRO A 599 -40.88 21.81 -37.41
N SER A 600 -40.13 21.82 -36.30
CA SER A 600 -40.71 21.45 -35.01
C SER A 600 -41.54 22.59 -34.38
N ASN A 601 -41.29 23.84 -34.77
CA ASN A 601 -42.09 24.99 -34.34
C ASN A 601 -42.92 25.55 -35.52
N GLU A 602 -44.18 25.13 -35.63
CA GLU A 602 -45.14 25.68 -36.61
C GLU A 602 -45.52 27.15 -36.35
N SER A 603 -45.11 27.73 -35.21
CA SER A 603 -45.56 29.04 -34.74
C SER A 603 -44.89 30.25 -35.42
N ASP A 604 -43.82 30.06 -36.19
CA ASP A 604 -43.25 31.14 -37.02
C ASP A 604 -43.00 30.69 -38.47
N PRO A 605 -44.04 30.74 -39.33
CA PRO A 605 -43.91 30.39 -40.74
C PRO A 605 -42.97 31.33 -41.52
N SER A 606 -42.55 32.46 -40.93
CA SER A 606 -41.69 33.48 -41.54
C SER A 606 -40.19 33.26 -41.30
N SER A 607 -39.81 32.29 -40.47
CA SER A 607 -38.41 31.90 -40.33
C SER A 607 -37.88 31.36 -41.67
N THR A 608 -37.08 32.18 -42.36
CA THR A 608 -36.38 31.88 -43.62
C THR A 608 -35.06 31.15 -43.39
N ASP A 609 -34.72 30.86 -42.14
CA ASP A 609 -33.38 30.40 -41.74
C ASP A 609 -33.22 28.89 -41.83
N PHE A 610 -33.93 28.27 -42.76
CA PHE A 610 -33.86 26.84 -43.05
C PHE A 610 -33.49 26.65 -44.51
N LYS A 611 -32.39 25.94 -44.76
CA LYS A 611 -32.04 25.52 -46.11
C LYS A 611 -31.63 24.06 -46.09
N LEU A 612 -32.41 23.23 -46.78
CA LEU A 612 -31.96 21.91 -47.20
C LEU A 612 -31.28 22.07 -48.56
N GLU A 613 -29.98 21.85 -48.59
CA GLU A 613 -29.19 21.86 -49.81
C GLU A 613 -28.83 20.43 -50.22
N ASN A 614 -29.26 20.05 -51.42
CA ASN A 614 -28.95 18.76 -52.01
C ASN A 614 -27.93 18.92 -53.14
N ILE A 615 -26.78 18.27 -52.98
CA ILE A 615 -25.69 18.16 -53.96
C ILE A 615 -25.49 16.68 -54.34
N GLY A 616 -25.95 15.74 -53.51
CA GLY A 616 -25.93 14.29 -53.76
C GLY A 616 -27.27 13.70 -54.25
N GLU A 617 -27.55 12.45 -53.89
CA GLU A 617 -28.78 11.73 -54.23
C GLU A 617 -29.83 11.86 -53.11
N PHE A 618 -31.08 12.18 -53.45
CA PHE A 618 -32.19 12.29 -52.52
C PHE A 618 -33.38 11.49 -53.08
N ILE A 619 -33.71 10.36 -52.45
CA ILE A 619 -34.78 9.45 -52.84
C ILE A 619 -35.92 9.57 -51.84
N ILE A 620 -37.13 9.77 -52.35
CA ILE A 620 -38.35 9.82 -51.53
C ILE A 620 -39.12 8.53 -51.79
N GLU A 621 -39.16 7.64 -50.80
CA GLU A 621 -39.79 6.31 -50.92
C GLU A 621 -41.16 6.23 -50.24
N ALA A 622 -41.48 7.13 -49.31
CA ALA A 622 -42.79 7.14 -48.66
C ALA A 622 -43.91 7.46 -49.67
N PRO A 623 -45.06 6.74 -49.63
CA PRO A 623 -46.21 7.03 -50.49
C PRO A 623 -46.67 8.49 -50.45
N SER A 624 -46.57 9.08 -49.26
CA SER A 624 -46.75 10.50 -49.00
C SER A 624 -45.67 10.98 -48.03
N SER A 625 -44.92 12.01 -48.42
CA SER A 625 -43.92 12.67 -47.55
C SER A 625 -44.20 14.17 -47.48
N ASN A 626 -43.92 14.75 -46.32
CA ASN A 626 -43.91 16.18 -46.12
C ASN A 626 -42.48 16.66 -45.83
N ILE A 627 -41.95 17.54 -46.69
CA ILE A 627 -40.71 18.28 -46.50
C ILE A 627 -41.11 19.74 -46.26
N SER A 628 -41.44 20.07 -45.02
CA SER A 628 -41.95 21.39 -44.64
C SER A 628 -40.84 22.46 -44.51
N VAL A 629 -39.68 22.25 -45.13
CA VAL A 629 -38.55 23.20 -45.18
C VAL A 629 -38.18 23.52 -46.63
N PRO A 630 -37.63 24.71 -46.93
CA PRO A 630 -37.12 25.02 -48.26
C PRO A 630 -36.02 24.05 -48.70
N MET A 631 -36.15 23.54 -49.91
CA MET A 631 -35.18 22.63 -50.54
C MET A 631 -34.60 23.27 -51.80
N VAL A 632 -33.27 23.26 -51.89
CA VAL A 632 -32.51 23.67 -53.07
C VAL A 632 -31.73 22.46 -53.58
N ASN A 633 -31.98 22.06 -54.81
CA ASN A 633 -31.15 21.10 -55.51
C ASN A 633 -30.04 21.84 -56.30
N SER A 634 -28.82 21.77 -55.80
CA SER A 634 -27.64 22.54 -56.23
C SER A 634 -26.63 21.69 -57.02
N GLY A 635 -27.06 20.63 -57.70
CA GLY A 635 -26.18 19.73 -58.46
C GLY A 635 -26.48 18.24 -58.28
N GLY A 636 -27.29 17.90 -57.28
CA GLY A 636 -27.68 16.53 -56.97
C GLY A 636 -28.85 15.98 -57.79
N SER A 637 -29.30 14.77 -57.43
CA SER A 637 -30.50 14.16 -58.01
C SER A 637 -31.61 13.98 -56.98
N VAL A 638 -32.83 14.39 -57.32
CA VAL A 638 -34.04 14.13 -56.52
C VAL A 638 -34.90 13.09 -57.25
N ASP A 639 -35.17 11.93 -56.64
CA ASP A 639 -35.93 10.81 -57.23
C ASP A 639 -37.22 10.53 -56.45
N LEU A 640 -38.35 10.61 -57.14
CA LEU A 640 -39.68 10.30 -56.61
C LEU A 640 -40.21 9.03 -57.31
N LYS A 641 -40.52 8.00 -56.52
CA LYS A 641 -40.98 6.69 -57.03
C LYS A 641 -42.50 6.49 -56.84
N ASN A 642 -43.34 7.04 -57.72
CA ASN A 642 -44.81 6.98 -57.62
C ASN A 642 -45.40 7.61 -56.34
N ASN A 643 -44.73 8.63 -55.82
CA ASN A 643 -45.04 9.22 -54.52
C ASN A 643 -45.51 10.67 -54.64
N THR A 644 -46.38 11.09 -53.73
CA THR A 644 -46.74 12.51 -53.57
C THR A 644 -45.85 13.11 -52.50
N VAL A 645 -45.11 14.16 -52.82
CA VAL A 645 -44.38 14.94 -51.81
C VAL A 645 -44.87 16.37 -51.79
N TYR A 646 -45.05 16.91 -50.61
CA TYR A 646 -45.15 18.35 -50.43
C TYR A 646 -43.79 18.87 -49.97
N ILE A 647 -43.30 19.93 -50.62
CA ILE A 647 -42.05 20.61 -50.29
C ILE A 647 -42.38 22.09 -50.11
N LYS A 648 -42.13 22.68 -48.92
CA LYS A 648 -42.53 24.07 -48.62
C LYS A 648 -42.14 25.05 -49.73
N GLN A 649 -40.89 24.97 -50.18
CA GLN A 649 -40.37 25.69 -51.35
C GLN A 649 -39.36 24.79 -52.06
N TYR A 650 -39.53 24.57 -53.36
CA TYR A 650 -38.58 23.80 -54.16
C TYR A 650 -37.91 24.66 -55.23
N SER A 651 -36.58 24.61 -55.27
CA SER A 651 -35.79 25.17 -56.36
C SER A 651 -34.75 24.19 -56.87
N GLN A 652 -34.55 24.17 -58.18
CA GLN A 652 -33.49 23.42 -58.84
C GLN A 652 -32.61 24.38 -59.65
N ASN A 653 -31.35 24.48 -59.25
CA ASN A 653 -30.36 25.30 -59.91
C ASN A 653 -29.50 24.48 -60.88
N GLN A 654 -29.17 23.24 -60.49
CA GLN A 654 -28.40 22.26 -61.25
C GLN A 654 -28.81 20.85 -60.82
N GLY A 655 -28.35 19.82 -61.55
CA GLY A 655 -28.58 18.42 -61.19
C GLY A 655 -29.74 17.79 -61.97
N LYS A 656 -30.55 16.92 -61.34
CA LYS A 656 -31.68 16.25 -61.98
C LYS A 656 -32.87 16.08 -61.03
N LEU A 657 -34.09 16.29 -61.54
CA LEU A 657 -35.33 15.88 -60.90
C LEU A 657 -35.95 14.73 -61.69
N LEU A 658 -36.18 13.59 -61.04
CA LEU A 658 -36.70 12.38 -61.64
C LEU A 658 -38.07 12.03 -61.03
N LEU A 659 -39.12 12.22 -61.82
CA LEU A 659 -40.50 11.92 -61.44
C LEU A 659 -40.94 10.60 -62.09
N LYS A 660 -40.81 9.48 -61.40
CA LYS A 660 -41.27 8.15 -61.88
C LYS A 660 -42.72 7.92 -61.46
N GLY A 661 -43.59 8.87 -61.79
CA GLY A 661 -44.96 8.98 -61.31
C GLY A 661 -45.07 9.69 -59.95
N GLY A 662 -46.23 10.28 -59.67
CA GLY A 662 -46.45 11.20 -58.53
C GLY A 662 -46.35 12.68 -58.92
N PHE A 663 -46.33 13.56 -57.92
CA PHE A 663 -46.20 15.02 -58.10
C PHE A 663 -45.57 15.69 -56.87
N ILE A 664 -44.91 16.83 -57.10
CA ILE A 664 -44.42 17.73 -56.06
C ILE A 664 -45.44 18.86 -55.89
N ASN A 665 -45.91 19.07 -54.68
CA ASN A 665 -46.65 20.27 -54.28
C ASN A 665 -45.74 21.22 -53.51
N SER A 666 -45.98 22.53 -53.62
CA SER A 666 -45.21 23.57 -52.93
C SER A 666 -46.10 24.77 -52.61
N ASP A 667 -45.79 25.52 -51.54
CA ASP A 667 -46.51 26.77 -51.19
C ASP A 667 -46.20 27.89 -52.18
N THR A 668 -45.02 27.83 -52.79
CA THR A 668 -44.54 28.78 -53.79
C THR A 668 -44.35 28.11 -55.14
N ASP A 669 -44.13 28.92 -56.18
CA ASP A 669 -43.72 28.44 -57.49
C ASP A 669 -42.50 27.49 -57.37
N ILE A 670 -42.59 26.37 -58.07
CA ILE A 670 -41.47 25.44 -58.25
C ILE A 670 -40.52 26.09 -59.28
N VAL A 671 -39.32 26.48 -58.83
CA VAL A 671 -38.36 27.19 -59.69
C VAL A 671 -37.34 26.20 -60.23
N VAL A 672 -37.38 25.94 -61.55
CA VAL A 672 -36.38 25.11 -62.24
C VAL A 672 -35.57 26.00 -63.17
N SER A 673 -34.35 26.36 -62.75
CA SER A 673 -33.46 27.27 -63.49
C SER A 673 -32.30 26.55 -64.20
N GLY A 674 -32.06 25.27 -63.90
CA GLY A 674 -31.10 24.40 -64.59
C GLY A 674 -31.20 22.95 -64.12
N GLY A 675 -30.61 22.02 -64.89
CA GLY A 675 -30.58 20.58 -64.59
C GLY A 675 -31.50 19.73 -65.48
#